data_AF-A0A931U341-F1
#
_entry.id   AF-A0A931U341-F1
#
_cell.length_a   1.000
_cell.length_b   1.000
_cell.length_c   1.000
_cell.angle_alpha   90.00
_cell.angle_beta   90.00
_cell.angle_gamma   90.00
#
_symmetry.space_group_name_H-M   'P 1'
#
loop_
_entity.id
_entity.type
_entity.pdbx_description
1 polymer ?
#
loop_
_entity_poly.entity_id
_entity_poly.type
_entity_poly.pdbx_seq_one_letter_code
_entity_poly.pdbx_strand_id
1 'polypeptide(L)'
;MNAARRALLPALLLLALLIGAALRLQRLDWDAGQHLHPDERFITMRALELRLDWPLDWQRLLDPQASPLNPRFFAYGSLTLYVLRAAGHVGAWWQPFLNSYDGLTLVGRALSALFDVGSIALVFALGARLAGRWVGLLAAWLVALTPFHVQVAHFWAADTPLTFFVLLALHAALSLARGGGWLPALGFGAALGVALGFKIAAAPLALLAVVAPALAALAVRQGDHVVGWRPLDAAALRRVAAPALLALGATTAVFVATQPYALLDAPTFLRHLGEQGAMARGTADLPYTRQYVGTLPYVYYLQQLVLWGFGPALGIAALAGWAYASARGLRHPCLGDLVLLAWVLPYFAIVGSFHAKFMRYMLPLTPILALWAAWLLRDVAAALGRRWPAGRAALPLALAALVVAPTALAALAFSAIYTRPPTRVAASAWLYQNVPPGATLTAEHWDDPLPLALALDGQPRSPRVYRILSMDLYDPDDARKMDHVVGNLLAADYVVLSSNRLYGSIPRSPERYPLTTRYYRLLFEGALGFTPVAVFSSYPTLLGWEIVDDGADESFTVYDHPKVLIFKKTTPLSRVELTARLAPGLATAGPPPLTLAPDELAAQRAGGTFAEIFPADGLGNRAPLLVWLALVVLLGLLALPLATLTFARLPDLGYGVCRPLGLLAFAWLYWLGVSIGLLPGTRAGTLAALAVLATLGLAAAWCQRRALAALWRERRAALAVSEAAFWLAFAVFLAQRLANPDLWHPVHGGEKPMDLAYLTAVVKSSVFPPYDPWFAGGYLNYYYFGQVILGALLKLSGIVPAVAYNLAVPTIAGYAASAAASLGLALAWREFTSPPVPLSARGEGERGGEVSTAVPEAPRTAQATAGQPQRSAYLAGGAAAFLLLGIGNLGGAAQLWQTLWEVGGQPVRSALPGLAGLLNGLWGLLLVLTGTRPFPPLPLDWYWASTRIIKDTINEFPFFTFLYGDLHAHVIALPLFLSVAALALNAALARSALPHPKGGSRRGRSPLRTPSFSSLGGASRRIDQSPAEHSPAEQSGPIPHRDGDRDARLRQTLHSPLAASGSFASPLAARREMTDSPEVGATVVRSPDRDLLTPSVAAAADKAPLPESAGWRNLAGLPLGALLLGALWTTNAWDYPTGAALLLLGALVGWWSGPRAPLDLLARLAHLGALVALSVVLYRPFHARFVSFYGGVVPHGERSDVPGYLAIYGLFLFLLLSLAAATLATRYRQTAWLRALALGLRHWWRLPR
;
A
#
# COMPACT_ATOMS: atom_id res chain seq x y z
N MET A 1 13.75 -25.79 49.53
CA MET A 1 12.99 -24.75 48.81
C MET A 1 12.85 -24.95 47.28
N ASN A 2 13.49 -25.94 46.64
CA ASN A 2 13.53 -26.07 45.16
C ASN A 2 12.52 -27.06 44.53
N ALA A 3 11.90 -27.98 45.30
CA ALA A 3 10.91 -28.92 44.77
C ALA A 3 9.51 -28.29 44.58
N ALA A 4 9.02 -27.55 45.59
CA ALA A 4 7.70 -26.90 45.54
C ALA A 4 7.55 -25.88 44.40
N ARG A 5 8.59 -25.07 44.13
CA ARG A 5 8.59 -24.12 42.98
C ARG A 5 8.65 -24.81 41.62
N ARG A 6 9.22 -26.03 41.53
CA ARG A 6 9.27 -26.80 40.28
C ARG A 6 7.91 -27.42 39.92
N ALA A 7 7.09 -27.77 40.93
CA ALA A 7 5.73 -28.28 40.73
C ALA A 7 4.68 -27.17 40.52
N LEU A 8 4.87 -25.99 41.12
CA LEU A 8 3.89 -24.90 41.10
C LEU A 8 3.61 -24.35 39.69
N LEU A 9 4.64 -24.14 38.87
CA LEU A 9 4.46 -23.50 37.56
C LEU A 9 3.68 -24.38 36.56
N PRO A 10 3.98 -25.70 36.41
CA PRO A 10 3.13 -26.61 35.65
C PRO A 10 1.69 -26.66 36.17
N ALA A 11 1.49 -26.65 37.50
CA ALA A 11 0.15 -26.65 38.10
C ALA A 11 -0.64 -25.37 37.77
N LEU A 12 -0.01 -24.20 37.84
CA LEU A 12 -0.64 -22.92 37.49
C LEU A 12 -0.94 -22.81 35.98
N LEU A 13 -0.10 -23.38 35.12
CA LEU A 13 -0.38 -23.45 33.68
C LEU A 13 -1.55 -24.39 33.41
N LEU A 14 -1.55 -25.58 34.02
CA LEU A 14 -2.66 -26.51 33.90
C LEU A 14 -3.96 -25.86 34.37
N LEU A 15 -3.92 -25.11 35.47
CA LEU A 15 -5.08 -24.35 35.95
C LEU A 15 -5.54 -23.29 34.94
N ALA A 16 -4.62 -22.54 34.33
CA ALA A 16 -4.97 -21.58 33.27
C ALA A 16 -5.62 -22.25 32.06
N LEU A 17 -5.13 -23.44 31.66
CA LEU A 17 -5.70 -24.22 30.56
C LEU A 17 -7.08 -24.80 30.93
N LEU A 18 -7.25 -25.32 32.14
CA LEU A 18 -8.53 -25.87 32.61
C LEU A 18 -9.59 -24.79 32.77
N ILE A 19 -9.25 -23.64 33.36
CA ILE A 19 -10.17 -22.49 33.46
C ILE A 19 -10.46 -21.94 32.06
N GLY A 20 -9.42 -21.78 31.24
CA GLY A 20 -9.58 -21.34 29.85
C GLY A 20 -10.54 -22.24 29.07
N ALA A 21 -10.41 -23.56 29.21
CA ALA A 21 -11.31 -24.54 28.61
C ALA A 21 -12.72 -24.48 29.20
N ALA A 22 -12.85 -24.40 30.53
CA ALA A 22 -14.14 -24.32 31.20
C ALA A 22 -14.96 -23.10 30.74
N LEU A 23 -14.33 -21.93 30.60
CA LEU A 23 -14.99 -20.70 30.15
C LEU A 23 -15.42 -20.77 28.68
N ARG A 24 -14.79 -21.59 27.83
CA ARG A 24 -15.04 -21.67 26.38
C ARG A 24 -15.92 -22.83 25.95
N LEU A 25 -15.94 -23.90 26.75
CA LEU A 25 -16.78 -25.08 26.54
C LEU A 25 -18.09 -25.00 27.33
N GLN A 26 -18.31 -23.91 28.06
CA GLN A 26 -19.53 -23.69 28.81
C GLN A 26 -20.71 -23.57 27.84
N ARG A 27 -21.71 -24.46 27.99
CA ARG A 27 -22.98 -24.44 27.25
C ARG A 27 -22.77 -24.21 25.74
N LEU A 28 -22.18 -25.20 25.07
CA LEU A 28 -21.95 -25.15 23.62
C LEU A 28 -23.25 -24.88 22.82
N ASP A 29 -24.41 -25.24 23.35
CA ASP A 29 -25.75 -24.99 22.83
C ASP A 29 -26.37 -23.67 23.35
N TRP A 30 -25.55 -22.66 23.66
CA TRP A 30 -26.00 -21.41 24.27
C TRP A 30 -27.14 -20.72 23.52
N ASP A 31 -27.19 -20.83 22.19
CA ASP A 31 -28.21 -20.25 21.30
C ASP A 31 -29.50 -21.08 21.19
N ALA A 32 -29.61 -22.17 21.96
CA ALA A 32 -30.76 -23.07 21.98
C ALA A 32 -31.14 -23.64 20.60
N GLY A 33 -30.14 -23.92 19.75
CA GLY A 33 -30.34 -24.50 18.42
C GLY A 33 -30.93 -23.54 17.39
N GLN A 34 -30.88 -22.22 17.64
CA GLN A 34 -31.45 -21.20 16.75
C GLN A 34 -30.46 -20.65 15.71
N HIS A 35 -29.18 -21.03 15.77
CA HIS A 35 -28.13 -20.63 14.82
C HIS A 35 -28.02 -19.12 14.65
N LEU A 36 -27.90 -18.42 15.78
CA LEU A 36 -27.99 -16.95 15.85
C LEU A 36 -26.75 -16.24 15.32
N HIS A 37 -25.59 -16.91 15.27
CA HIS A 37 -24.39 -16.33 14.69
C HIS A 37 -24.40 -16.47 13.15
N PRO A 38 -24.38 -15.37 12.37
CA PRO A 38 -24.61 -15.41 10.92
C PRO A 38 -23.53 -16.17 10.15
N ASP A 39 -22.25 -15.99 10.51
CA ASP A 39 -21.16 -16.64 9.77
C ASP A 39 -21.08 -18.15 10.07
N GLU A 40 -21.17 -18.55 11.33
CA GLU A 40 -21.27 -19.95 11.76
C GLU A 40 -22.45 -20.66 11.07
N ARG A 41 -23.63 -20.02 11.04
CA ARG A 41 -24.82 -20.50 10.33
C ARG A 41 -24.49 -20.80 8.85
N PHE A 42 -23.86 -19.85 8.16
CA PHE A 42 -23.52 -19.99 6.74
C PHE A 42 -22.41 -21.03 6.50
N ILE A 43 -21.39 -21.06 7.37
CA ILE A 43 -20.30 -22.05 7.34
C ILE A 43 -20.87 -23.47 7.47
N THR A 44 -21.79 -23.68 8.41
CA THR A 44 -22.40 -24.99 8.64
C THR A 44 -23.25 -25.44 7.45
N MET A 45 -24.04 -24.52 6.86
CA MET A 45 -24.79 -24.79 5.63
C MET A 45 -23.86 -25.22 4.48
N ARG A 46 -22.75 -24.51 4.27
CA ARG A 46 -21.79 -24.82 3.20
C ARG A 46 -21.00 -26.11 3.47
N ALA A 47 -20.68 -26.40 4.73
CA ALA A 47 -20.01 -27.64 5.09
C ALA A 47 -20.89 -28.88 4.83
N LEU A 48 -22.22 -28.75 4.97
CA LEU A 48 -23.17 -29.83 4.67
C LEU A 48 -23.29 -30.15 3.17
N GLU A 49 -23.06 -29.16 2.30
CA GLU A 49 -23.04 -29.37 0.84
C GLU A 49 -21.88 -30.28 0.40
N LEU A 50 -20.81 -30.37 1.21
CA LEU A 50 -19.66 -31.22 0.93
C LEU A 50 -19.96 -32.71 1.20
N ARG A 51 -19.57 -33.57 0.26
CA ARG A 51 -19.73 -35.03 0.39
C ARG A 51 -18.37 -35.74 0.36
N LEU A 52 -18.15 -36.58 1.36
CA LEU A 52 -16.97 -37.45 1.49
C LEU A 52 -17.33 -38.83 0.95
N ASP A 53 -17.53 -38.93 -0.37
CA ASP A 53 -17.91 -40.19 -1.02
C ASP A 53 -16.69 -41.15 -1.03
N TRP A 54 -16.91 -42.42 -0.67
CA TRP A 54 -15.89 -43.47 -0.71
C TRP A 54 -16.37 -44.66 -1.57
N PRO A 55 -15.54 -45.22 -2.48
CA PRO A 55 -14.15 -44.86 -2.77
C PRO A 55 -14.00 -43.53 -3.53
N LEU A 56 -12.83 -42.88 -3.40
CA LEU A 56 -12.55 -41.60 -4.04
C LEU A 56 -12.40 -41.76 -5.57
N ASP A 57 -13.16 -40.98 -6.33
CA ASP A 57 -12.99 -40.81 -7.77
C ASP A 57 -12.08 -39.60 -8.06
N TRP A 58 -10.82 -39.87 -8.38
CA TRP A 58 -9.82 -38.82 -8.63
C TRP A 58 -10.15 -37.94 -9.83
N GLN A 59 -10.78 -38.48 -10.88
CA GLN A 59 -11.14 -37.68 -12.05
C GLN A 59 -12.23 -36.68 -11.69
N ARG A 60 -13.23 -37.15 -10.94
CA ARG A 60 -14.32 -36.29 -10.45
C ARG A 60 -13.84 -35.25 -9.43
N LEU A 61 -12.86 -35.58 -8.58
CA LEU A 61 -12.29 -34.63 -7.62
C LEU A 61 -11.48 -33.52 -8.28
N LEU A 62 -10.81 -33.80 -9.41
CA LEU A 62 -10.02 -32.82 -10.16
C LEU A 62 -10.89 -31.91 -11.03
N ASP A 63 -12.14 -32.29 -11.33
CA ASP A 63 -13.10 -31.44 -12.01
C ASP A 63 -13.74 -30.44 -11.03
N PRO A 64 -13.48 -29.12 -11.14
CA PRO A 64 -14.02 -28.12 -10.23
C PRO A 64 -15.56 -28.00 -10.32
N GLN A 65 -16.18 -28.39 -11.43
CA GLN A 65 -17.64 -28.34 -11.60
C GLN A 65 -18.33 -29.58 -11.05
N ALA A 66 -17.74 -30.76 -11.19
CA ALA A 66 -18.35 -32.02 -10.75
C ALA A 66 -17.95 -32.45 -9.32
N SER A 67 -16.87 -31.90 -8.77
CA SER A 67 -16.33 -32.35 -7.48
C SER A 67 -17.29 -32.10 -6.31
N PRO A 68 -17.59 -33.14 -5.50
CA PRO A 68 -18.35 -32.98 -4.25
C PRO A 68 -17.56 -32.31 -3.12
N LEU A 69 -16.26 -32.08 -3.30
CA LEU A 69 -15.40 -31.40 -2.33
C LEU A 69 -15.16 -29.93 -2.66
N ASN A 70 -15.58 -29.43 -3.82
CA ASN A 70 -15.47 -28.00 -4.10
C ASN A 70 -16.54 -27.24 -3.31
N PRO A 71 -16.17 -26.37 -2.34
CA PRO A 71 -17.16 -25.61 -1.57
C PRO A 71 -17.86 -24.52 -2.40
N ARG A 72 -17.31 -24.16 -3.56
CA ARG A 72 -17.78 -23.05 -4.43
C ARG A 72 -17.98 -21.74 -3.67
N PHE A 73 -17.32 -21.62 -2.53
CA PHE A 73 -17.41 -20.53 -1.59
C PHE A 73 -16.07 -20.43 -0.86
N PHE A 74 -15.43 -19.27 -1.00
CA PHE A 74 -14.04 -19.05 -0.59
C PHE A 74 -13.87 -17.80 0.29
N ALA A 75 -14.97 -17.18 0.73
CA ALA A 75 -14.90 -16.02 1.63
C ALA A 75 -14.28 -16.40 2.99
N TYR A 76 -14.59 -17.62 3.45
CA TYR A 76 -13.85 -18.33 4.48
C TYR A 76 -12.93 -19.34 3.79
N GLY A 77 -11.71 -19.53 4.29
CA GLY A 77 -10.79 -20.49 3.70
C GLY A 77 -11.40 -21.90 3.76
N SER A 78 -11.24 -22.68 2.69
CA SER A 78 -11.95 -23.95 2.51
C SER A 78 -11.64 -24.96 3.61
N LEU A 79 -10.48 -24.84 4.26
CA LEU A 79 -10.11 -25.70 5.37
C LEU A 79 -11.08 -25.57 6.56
N THR A 80 -11.69 -24.39 6.75
CA THR A 80 -12.73 -24.17 7.76
C THR A 80 -13.92 -25.10 7.54
N LEU A 81 -14.29 -25.34 6.28
CA LEU A 81 -15.40 -26.22 5.91
C LEU A 81 -14.98 -27.69 6.00
N TYR A 82 -13.78 -28.02 5.52
CA TYR A 82 -13.27 -29.39 5.53
C TYR A 82 -13.06 -29.93 6.93
N VAL A 83 -12.45 -29.15 7.81
CA VAL A 83 -12.22 -29.56 9.21
C VAL A 83 -13.53 -29.81 9.92
N LEU A 84 -14.52 -28.91 9.72
CA LEU A 84 -15.84 -29.08 10.31
C LEU A 84 -16.54 -30.35 9.78
N ARG A 85 -16.59 -30.51 8.46
CA ARG A 85 -17.25 -31.66 7.83
C ARG A 85 -16.59 -32.98 8.19
N ALA A 86 -15.25 -33.04 8.19
CA ALA A 86 -14.50 -34.23 8.58
C ALA A 86 -14.71 -34.57 10.06
N ALA A 87 -14.65 -33.59 10.96
CA ALA A 87 -14.87 -33.80 12.38
C ALA A 87 -16.29 -34.28 12.67
N GLY A 88 -17.30 -33.72 12.01
CA GLY A 88 -18.69 -34.19 12.13
C GLY A 88 -18.87 -35.61 11.58
N HIS A 89 -18.28 -35.94 10.43
CA HIS A 89 -18.33 -37.28 9.86
C HIS A 89 -17.68 -38.33 10.76
N VAL A 90 -16.52 -38.01 11.35
CA VAL A 90 -15.85 -38.87 12.34
C VAL A 90 -16.69 -38.97 13.62
N GLY A 91 -17.23 -37.85 14.12
CA GLY A 91 -18.16 -37.83 15.25
C GLY A 91 -19.40 -38.72 15.05
N ALA A 92 -19.88 -38.82 13.81
CA ALA A 92 -21.01 -39.66 13.43
C ALA A 92 -20.79 -41.15 13.71
N TRP A 93 -19.54 -41.61 13.79
CA TRP A 93 -19.21 -43.00 14.13
C TRP A 93 -19.65 -43.38 15.55
N TRP A 94 -19.76 -42.40 16.45
CA TRP A 94 -20.27 -42.60 17.81
C TRP A 94 -21.69 -42.07 17.99
N GLN A 95 -22.01 -40.92 17.38
CA GLN A 95 -23.31 -40.26 17.52
C GLN A 95 -23.73 -39.64 16.18
N PRO A 96 -24.67 -40.25 15.42
CA PRO A 96 -25.08 -39.75 14.11
C PRO A 96 -25.54 -38.29 14.10
N PHE A 97 -26.10 -37.80 15.21
CA PHE A 97 -26.51 -36.41 15.40
C PHE A 97 -25.37 -35.41 15.14
N LEU A 98 -24.11 -35.75 15.43
CA LEU A 98 -22.96 -34.85 15.26
C LEU A 98 -22.66 -34.49 13.79
N ASN A 99 -23.27 -35.19 12.84
CA ASN A 99 -23.18 -34.89 11.41
C ASN A 99 -24.48 -34.32 10.84
N SER A 100 -25.42 -33.93 11.70
CA SER A 100 -26.61 -33.15 11.36
C SER A 100 -26.30 -31.65 11.34
N TYR A 101 -27.24 -30.82 10.90
CA TYR A 101 -27.07 -29.37 10.92
C TYR A 101 -26.80 -28.82 12.32
N ASP A 102 -27.60 -29.20 13.32
CA ASP A 102 -27.43 -28.74 14.70
C ASP A 102 -26.17 -29.34 15.34
N GLY A 103 -25.89 -30.62 15.09
CA GLY A 103 -24.73 -31.30 15.65
C GLY A 103 -23.41 -30.76 15.10
N LEU A 104 -23.35 -30.44 13.81
CA LEU A 104 -22.15 -29.83 13.21
C LEU A 104 -21.83 -28.48 13.85
N THR A 105 -22.83 -27.64 14.13
CA THR A 105 -22.62 -26.36 14.84
C THR A 105 -21.93 -26.60 16.19
N LEU A 106 -22.39 -27.58 16.98
CA LEU A 106 -21.77 -27.92 18.27
C LEU A 106 -20.35 -28.47 18.13
N VAL A 107 -20.09 -29.31 17.13
CA VAL A 107 -18.73 -29.79 16.80
C VAL A 107 -17.81 -28.61 16.48
N GLY A 108 -18.29 -27.67 15.66
CA GLY A 108 -17.54 -26.46 15.32
C GLY A 108 -17.19 -25.62 16.55
N ARG A 109 -18.14 -25.38 17.45
CA ARG A 109 -17.89 -24.63 18.70
C ARG A 109 -16.86 -25.33 19.59
N ALA A 110 -16.94 -26.65 19.74
CA ALA A 110 -15.94 -27.43 20.46
C ALA A 110 -14.54 -27.30 19.83
N LEU A 111 -14.44 -27.37 18.49
CA LEU A 111 -13.17 -27.16 17.78
C LEU A 111 -12.61 -25.75 17.99
N SER A 112 -13.46 -24.72 17.92
CA SER A 112 -13.06 -23.32 18.16
C SER A 112 -12.47 -23.15 19.56
N ALA A 113 -13.14 -23.69 20.58
CA ALA A 113 -12.67 -23.71 21.96
C ALA A 113 -11.32 -24.44 22.09
N LEU A 114 -11.14 -25.60 21.44
CA LEU A 114 -9.88 -26.35 21.48
C LEU A 114 -8.71 -25.57 20.84
N PHE A 115 -8.93 -24.91 19.70
CA PHE A 115 -7.90 -24.07 19.07
C PHE A 115 -7.54 -22.86 19.93
N ASP A 116 -8.51 -22.22 20.58
CA ASP A 116 -8.25 -21.07 21.44
C ASP A 116 -7.52 -21.49 22.74
N VAL A 117 -7.90 -22.63 23.36
CA VAL A 117 -7.14 -23.22 24.49
C VAL A 117 -5.72 -23.60 24.06
N GLY A 118 -5.55 -24.15 22.87
CA GLY A 118 -4.23 -24.38 22.28
C GLY A 118 -3.41 -23.10 22.15
N SER A 119 -4.05 -21.97 21.83
CA SER A 119 -3.41 -20.66 21.73
C SER A 119 -2.92 -20.16 23.10
N ILE A 120 -3.61 -20.49 24.20
CA ILE A 120 -3.15 -20.24 25.59
C ILE A 120 -1.83 -20.99 25.86
N ALA A 121 -1.74 -22.25 25.44
CA ALA A 121 -0.52 -23.04 25.60
C ALA A 121 0.64 -22.50 24.75
N LEU A 122 0.36 -22.08 23.51
CA LEU A 122 1.37 -21.52 22.62
C LEU A 122 1.88 -20.16 23.10
N VAL A 123 1.00 -19.26 23.58
CA VAL A 123 1.46 -17.97 24.13
C VAL A 123 2.30 -18.17 25.39
N PHE A 124 1.99 -19.16 26.24
CA PHE A 124 2.85 -19.56 27.35
C PHE A 124 4.24 -19.97 26.84
N ALA A 125 4.29 -20.88 25.88
CA ALA A 125 5.54 -21.39 25.33
C ALA A 125 6.36 -20.26 24.69
N LEU A 126 5.71 -19.33 23.99
CA LEU A 126 6.37 -18.21 23.32
C LEU A 126 6.95 -17.24 24.34
N GLY A 127 6.16 -16.86 25.35
CA GLY A 127 6.63 -16.01 26.44
C GLY A 127 7.74 -16.66 27.27
N ALA A 128 7.66 -17.97 27.53
CA ALA A 128 8.70 -18.72 28.21
C ALA A 128 10.03 -18.68 27.44
N ARG A 129 9.99 -18.72 26.10
CA ARG A 129 11.16 -18.66 25.21
C ARG A 129 11.75 -17.26 25.02
N LEU A 130 10.98 -16.21 25.30
CA LEU A 130 11.38 -14.81 25.05
C LEU A 130 11.73 -14.05 26.32
N ALA A 131 10.94 -14.22 27.37
CA ALA A 131 10.98 -13.38 28.57
C ALA A 131 10.92 -14.19 29.88
N GLY A 132 11.01 -15.52 29.78
CA GLY A 132 11.03 -16.43 30.92
C GLY A 132 9.66 -17.00 31.28
N ARG A 133 9.67 -18.12 32.02
CA ARG A 133 8.48 -18.96 32.29
C ARG A 133 7.34 -18.21 33.00
N TRP A 134 7.66 -17.26 33.88
CA TRP A 134 6.64 -16.46 34.58
C TRP A 134 5.94 -15.45 33.66
N VAL A 135 6.64 -14.87 32.69
CA VAL A 135 6.01 -13.99 31.69
C VAL A 135 5.11 -14.82 30.77
N GLY A 136 5.57 -16.00 30.35
CA GLY A 136 4.72 -16.94 29.62
C GLY A 136 3.46 -17.32 30.42
N LEU A 137 3.60 -17.62 31.71
CA LEU A 137 2.47 -17.98 32.57
C LEU A 137 1.48 -16.81 32.71
N LEU A 138 1.97 -15.60 32.95
CA LEU A 138 1.13 -14.40 33.04
C LEU A 138 0.42 -14.13 31.70
N ALA A 139 1.11 -14.23 30.57
CA ALA A 139 0.50 -14.08 29.25
C ALA A 139 -0.61 -15.10 29.00
N ALA A 140 -0.41 -16.37 29.40
CA ALA A 140 -1.42 -17.40 29.31
C ALA A 140 -2.65 -17.10 30.17
N TRP A 141 -2.48 -16.63 31.40
CA TRP A 141 -3.61 -16.19 32.23
C TRP A 141 -4.36 -15.01 31.62
N LEU A 142 -3.65 -14.03 31.07
CA LEU A 142 -4.28 -12.87 30.41
C LEU A 142 -5.12 -13.31 29.21
N VAL A 143 -4.61 -14.20 28.35
CA VAL A 143 -5.38 -14.73 27.19
C VAL A 143 -6.53 -15.64 27.65
N ALA A 144 -6.31 -16.49 28.66
CA ALA A 144 -7.35 -17.37 29.20
C ALA A 144 -8.57 -16.60 29.73
N LEU A 145 -8.32 -15.44 30.33
CA LEU A 145 -9.30 -14.59 31.01
C LEU A 145 -9.71 -13.35 30.20
N THR A 146 -9.46 -13.31 28.90
CA THR A 146 -9.88 -12.17 28.05
C THR A 146 -11.31 -12.40 27.54
N PRO A 147 -12.28 -11.48 27.79
CA PRO A 147 -13.66 -11.60 27.31
C PRO A 147 -13.76 -11.86 25.80
N PHE A 148 -12.97 -11.15 25.00
CA PHE A 148 -12.94 -11.33 23.55
C PHE A 148 -12.58 -12.75 23.10
N HIS A 149 -11.57 -13.36 23.73
CA HIS A 149 -11.19 -14.75 23.43
C HIS A 149 -12.26 -15.75 23.89
N VAL A 150 -12.90 -15.48 25.03
CA VAL A 150 -14.02 -16.28 25.51
C VAL A 150 -15.16 -16.23 24.49
N GLN A 151 -15.55 -15.05 24.03
CA GLN A 151 -16.63 -14.89 23.05
C GLN A 151 -16.37 -15.63 21.74
N VAL A 152 -15.27 -15.32 21.06
CA VAL A 152 -15.00 -15.89 19.71
C VAL A 152 -14.83 -17.41 19.73
N ALA A 153 -14.49 -18.00 20.88
CA ALA A 153 -14.41 -19.44 21.06
C ALA A 153 -15.79 -20.13 21.11
N HIS A 154 -16.88 -19.39 21.40
CA HIS A 154 -18.25 -19.92 21.39
C HIS A 154 -18.86 -19.98 19.98
N PHE A 155 -18.12 -19.58 18.94
CA PHE A 155 -18.56 -19.64 17.55
C PHE A 155 -17.54 -20.39 16.71
N TRP A 156 -18.00 -21.19 15.76
CA TRP A 156 -17.14 -21.70 14.70
C TRP A 156 -16.93 -20.65 13.61
N ALA A 157 -15.79 -19.98 13.70
CA ALA A 157 -15.27 -19.08 12.68
C ALA A 157 -13.79 -19.40 12.39
N ALA A 158 -13.27 -18.89 11.28
CA ALA A 158 -11.88 -19.15 10.89
C ALA A 158 -10.83 -18.45 11.79
N ASP A 159 -11.25 -17.56 12.69
CA ASP A 159 -10.37 -16.65 13.44
C ASP A 159 -9.60 -17.34 14.59
N THR A 160 -10.22 -18.27 15.33
CA THR A 160 -9.55 -19.03 16.40
C THR A 160 -8.51 -20.02 15.87
N PRO A 161 -8.77 -20.88 14.85
CA PRO A 161 -7.72 -21.71 14.25
C PRO A 161 -6.64 -20.87 13.56
N LEU A 162 -6.99 -19.77 12.89
CA LEU A 162 -6.02 -18.84 12.32
C LEU A 162 -5.02 -18.36 13.39
N THR A 163 -5.52 -17.91 14.53
CA THR A 163 -4.69 -17.39 15.64
C THR A 163 -3.74 -18.46 16.17
N PHE A 164 -4.23 -19.69 16.33
CA PHE A 164 -3.42 -20.84 16.74
C PHE A 164 -2.25 -21.08 15.77
N PHE A 165 -2.51 -21.16 14.46
CA PHE A 165 -1.48 -21.42 13.46
C PHE A 165 -0.54 -20.22 13.25
N VAL A 166 -1.00 -18.99 13.45
CA VAL A 166 -0.13 -17.80 13.52
C VAL A 166 0.87 -17.93 14.67
N LEU A 167 0.45 -18.33 15.86
CA LEU A 167 1.36 -18.55 17.00
C LEU A 167 2.37 -19.67 16.70
N LEU A 168 1.93 -20.77 16.08
CA LEU A 168 2.81 -21.86 15.67
C LEU A 168 3.86 -21.41 14.64
N ALA A 169 3.44 -20.61 13.65
CA ALA A 169 4.34 -20.02 12.68
C ALA A 169 5.33 -19.04 13.35
N LEU A 170 4.91 -18.22 14.32
CA LEU A 170 5.81 -17.33 15.07
C LEU A 170 6.86 -18.11 15.87
N HIS A 171 6.49 -19.25 16.45
CA HIS A 171 7.44 -20.16 17.10
C HIS A 171 8.50 -20.70 16.15
N ALA A 172 8.08 -21.10 14.95
CA ALA A 172 8.97 -21.58 13.91
C ALA A 172 9.87 -20.45 13.36
N ALA A 173 9.30 -19.27 13.11
CA ALA A 173 10.02 -18.07 12.69
C ALA A 173 11.08 -17.63 13.70
N LEU A 174 10.78 -17.65 15.00
CA LEU A 174 11.76 -17.36 16.05
C LEU A 174 12.90 -18.38 16.07
N SER A 175 12.58 -19.66 15.85
CA SER A 175 13.59 -20.73 15.78
C SER A 175 14.49 -20.56 14.56
N LEU A 176 13.90 -20.18 13.42
CA LEU A 176 14.61 -19.86 12.19
C LEU A 176 15.51 -18.64 12.36
N ALA A 177 15.00 -17.55 12.97
CA ALA A 177 15.75 -16.33 13.27
C ALA A 177 16.94 -16.53 14.23
N ARG A 178 16.86 -17.54 15.10
CA ARG A 178 17.97 -17.96 15.97
C ARG A 178 19.02 -18.82 15.27
N GLY A 179 18.84 -19.13 13.97
CA GLY A 179 19.77 -19.95 13.19
C GLY A 179 19.37 -21.42 13.10
N GLY A 180 18.11 -21.76 13.38
CA GLY A 180 17.59 -23.09 13.11
C GLY A 180 17.70 -23.46 11.63
N GLY A 181 17.93 -24.76 11.35
CA GLY A 181 18.13 -25.27 9.99
C GLY A 181 16.83 -25.35 9.17
N TRP A 182 16.74 -26.37 8.32
CA TRP A 182 15.61 -26.56 7.41
C TRP A 182 14.29 -26.94 8.10
N LEU A 183 14.34 -27.58 9.28
CA LEU A 183 13.15 -28.01 10.03
C LEU A 183 12.25 -26.82 10.46
N PRO A 184 12.77 -25.76 11.12
CA PRO A 184 11.97 -24.56 11.39
C PRO A 184 11.42 -23.86 10.14
N ALA A 185 12.13 -23.92 9.01
CA ALA A 185 11.62 -23.35 7.76
C ALA A 185 10.42 -24.15 7.23
N LEU A 186 10.49 -25.50 7.23
CA LEU A 186 9.34 -26.35 6.90
C LEU A 186 8.19 -26.18 7.89
N GLY A 187 8.49 -26.13 9.19
CA GLY A 187 7.47 -25.93 10.23
C GLY A 187 6.78 -24.58 10.11
N PHE A 188 7.53 -23.52 9.79
CA PHE A 188 6.98 -22.21 9.49
C PHE A 188 6.08 -22.28 8.24
N GLY A 189 6.58 -22.88 7.16
CA GLY A 189 5.83 -22.99 5.92
C GLY A 189 4.55 -23.79 6.07
N ALA A 190 4.59 -24.93 6.76
CA ALA A 190 3.42 -25.74 7.06
C ALA A 190 2.38 -24.96 7.89
N ALA A 191 2.80 -24.31 8.98
CA ALA A 191 1.90 -23.52 9.82
C ALA A 191 1.26 -22.36 9.05
N LEU A 192 2.04 -21.64 8.22
CA LEU A 192 1.53 -20.56 7.38
C LEU A 192 0.58 -21.10 6.29
N GLY A 193 0.90 -22.20 5.64
CA GLY A 193 0.04 -22.83 4.62
C GLY A 193 -1.32 -23.21 5.19
N VAL A 194 -1.35 -23.81 6.40
CA VAL A 194 -2.60 -24.12 7.11
C VAL A 194 -3.35 -22.84 7.51
N ALA A 195 -2.65 -21.83 8.03
CA ALA A 195 -3.26 -20.55 8.41
C ALA A 195 -3.96 -19.88 7.20
N LEU A 196 -3.32 -19.88 6.03
CA LEU A 196 -3.90 -19.37 4.78
C LEU A 196 -5.12 -20.20 4.32
N GLY A 197 -5.10 -21.51 4.55
CA GLY A 197 -6.23 -22.41 4.28
C GLY A 197 -7.46 -22.14 5.16
N PHE A 198 -7.28 -21.60 6.37
CA PHE A 198 -8.39 -21.09 7.18
C PHE A 198 -8.81 -19.68 6.76
N LYS A 199 -7.84 -18.77 6.56
CA LYS A 199 -8.12 -17.39 6.19
C LYS A 199 -6.91 -16.74 5.51
N ILE A 200 -7.14 -16.20 4.33
CA ILE A 200 -6.10 -15.50 3.55
C ILE A 200 -5.51 -14.27 4.27
N ALA A 201 -6.21 -13.75 5.29
CA ALA A 201 -5.73 -12.67 6.15
C ALA A 201 -4.36 -12.98 6.80
N ALA A 202 -3.93 -14.24 6.88
CA ALA A 202 -2.60 -14.63 7.33
C ALA A 202 -1.46 -14.22 6.39
N ALA A 203 -1.75 -13.80 5.14
CA ALA A 203 -0.76 -13.53 4.10
C ALA A 203 0.39 -12.60 4.50
N PRO A 204 0.20 -11.52 5.30
CA PRO A 204 1.29 -10.67 5.74
C PRO A 204 2.37 -11.43 6.54
N LEU A 205 2.04 -12.58 7.13
CA LEU A 205 2.99 -13.41 7.89
C LEU A 205 4.07 -14.01 6.97
N ALA A 206 3.81 -14.14 5.66
CA ALA A 206 4.79 -14.59 4.67
C ALA A 206 6.05 -13.72 4.64
N LEU A 207 5.98 -12.46 5.09
CA LEU A 207 7.15 -11.60 5.28
C LEU A 207 8.20 -12.25 6.20
N LEU A 208 7.77 -13.00 7.22
CA LEU A 208 8.68 -13.69 8.14
C LEU A 208 9.44 -14.85 7.47
N ALA A 209 8.97 -15.39 6.34
CA ALA A 209 9.75 -16.34 5.55
C ALA A 209 11.08 -15.75 5.08
N VAL A 210 11.15 -14.43 4.92
CA VAL A 210 12.36 -13.70 4.50
C VAL A 210 13.04 -13.03 5.70
N VAL A 211 12.27 -12.36 6.57
CA VAL A 211 12.82 -11.63 7.72
C VAL A 211 13.53 -12.56 8.70
N ALA A 212 12.95 -13.72 9.03
CA ALA A 212 13.59 -14.62 9.99
C ALA A 212 14.95 -15.15 9.47
N PRO A 213 15.09 -15.66 8.23
CA PRO A 213 16.40 -15.98 7.67
C PRO A 213 17.34 -14.79 7.50
N ALA A 214 16.82 -13.58 7.23
CA ALA A 214 17.65 -12.38 7.15
C ALA A 214 18.27 -12.06 8.52
N LEU A 215 17.48 -12.11 9.60
CA LEU A 215 17.98 -12.02 10.97
C LEU A 215 18.99 -13.15 11.26
N ALA A 216 18.64 -14.37 10.83
CA ALA A 216 19.48 -15.55 10.55
C ALA A 216 20.93 -15.27 10.13
N ALA A 217 21.06 -14.64 8.98
CA ALA A 217 22.32 -14.51 8.26
C ALA A 217 23.07 -13.22 8.59
N LEU A 218 22.33 -12.14 8.89
CA LEU A 218 22.87 -10.77 8.94
C LEU A 218 23.09 -10.24 10.34
N ALA A 219 22.28 -10.64 11.33
CA ALA A 219 22.43 -10.10 12.68
C ALA A 219 23.71 -10.64 13.35
N VAL A 220 24.59 -9.74 13.81
CA VAL A 220 25.66 -10.06 14.75
C VAL A 220 25.07 -10.02 16.15
N ARG A 221 25.19 -11.12 16.90
CA ARG A 221 24.43 -11.33 18.13
C ARG A 221 25.32 -11.59 19.33
N GLN A 222 24.84 -11.17 20.48
CA GLN A 222 25.30 -11.61 21.79
C GLN A 222 24.08 -12.17 22.54
N GLY A 223 23.94 -13.50 22.57
CA GLY A 223 22.66 -14.13 22.92
C GLY A 223 21.58 -13.78 21.89
N ASP A 224 20.42 -13.31 22.34
CA ASP A 224 19.32 -12.85 21.48
C ASP A 224 19.42 -11.36 21.10
N HIS A 225 20.35 -10.61 21.69
CA HIS A 225 20.54 -9.19 21.38
C HIS A 225 21.36 -9.00 20.11
N VAL A 226 20.92 -8.10 19.24
CA VAL A 226 21.62 -7.72 18.02
C VAL A 226 22.56 -6.56 18.35
N VAL A 227 23.86 -6.82 18.26
CA VAL A 227 24.92 -5.84 18.55
C VAL A 227 25.49 -5.19 17.28
N GLY A 228 25.14 -5.73 16.10
CA GLY A 228 25.57 -5.18 14.82
C GLY A 228 25.01 -5.97 13.64
N TRP A 229 25.38 -5.58 12.43
CA TRP A 229 24.93 -6.20 11.18
C TRP A 229 26.11 -6.56 10.30
N ARG A 230 26.08 -7.78 9.75
CA ARG A 230 27.01 -8.23 8.71
C ARG A 230 26.64 -7.60 7.37
N PRO A 231 27.61 -7.31 6.49
CA PRO A 231 27.32 -6.85 5.13
C PRO A 231 26.56 -7.93 4.34
N LEU A 232 25.69 -7.49 3.43
CA LEU A 232 24.93 -8.38 2.55
C LEU A 232 25.83 -8.82 1.37
N ASP A 233 26.53 -9.94 1.55
CA ASP A 233 27.34 -10.57 0.49
C ASP A 233 26.57 -11.71 -0.21
N ALA A 234 27.17 -12.28 -1.28
CA ALA A 234 26.56 -13.37 -2.03
C ALA A 234 26.31 -14.63 -1.16
N ALA A 235 27.15 -14.87 -0.15
CA ALA A 235 27.00 -15.98 0.77
C ALA A 235 25.85 -15.75 1.77
N ALA A 236 25.66 -14.52 2.23
CA ALA A 236 24.52 -14.10 3.05
C ALA A 236 23.23 -14.20 2.25
N LEU A 237 23.20 -13.74 1.00
CA LEU A 237 22.04 -13.92 0.11
C LEU A 237 21.66 -15.40 -0.04
N ARG A 238 22.63 -16.30 -0.24
CA ARG A 238 22.35 -17.75 -0.29
C ARG A 238 21.79 -18.29 1.04
N ARG A 239 22.35 -17.85 2.17
CA ARG A 239 21.89 -18.23 3.52
C ARG A 239 20.48 -17.71 3.86
N VAL A 240 20.05 -16.61 3.23
CA VAL A 240 18.68 -16.10 3.34
C VAL A 240 17.76 -16.83 2.37
N ALA A 241 18.15 -16.94 1.10
CA ALA A 241 17.32 -17.46 0.03
C ALA A 241 16.95 -18.94 0.23
N ALA A 242 17.89 -19.80 0.64
CA ALA A 242 17.62 -21.23 0.80
C ALA A 242 16.49 -21.54 1.81
N PRO A 243 16.56 -21.09 3.09
CA PRO A 243 15.47 -21.31 4.03
C PRO A 243 14.20 -20.52 3.68
N ALA A 244 14.31 -19.34 3.05
CA ALA A 244 13.13 -18.57 2.61
C ALA A 244 12.36 -19.31 1.50
N LEU A 245 13.07 -19.83 0.49
CA LEU A 245 12.48 -20.64 -0.58
C LEU A 245 11.90 -21.94 -0.04
N LEU A 246 12.55 -22.57 0.93
CA LEU A 246 12.03 -23.77 1.58
C LEU A 246 10.74 -23.48 2.36
N ALA A 247 10.72 -22.39 3.14
CA ALA A 247 9.55 -21.94 3.87
C ALA A 247 8.40 -21.60 2.92
N LEU A 248 8.64 -20.82 1.86
CA LEU A 248 7.64 -20.46 0.87
C LEU A 248 7.16 -21.67 0.06
N GLY A 249 8.06 -22.58 -0.31
CA GLY A 249 7.71 -23.82 -1.00
C GLY A 249 6.81 -24.72 -0.15
N ALA A 250 7.14 -24.88 1.13
CA ALA A 250 6.29 -25.60 2.09
C ALA A 250 4.95 -24.90 2.31
N THR A 251 4.91 -23.56 2.44
CA THR A 251 3.67 -22.80 2.49
C THR A 251 2.78 -23.09 1.29
N THR A 252 3.33 -23.01 0.08
CA THR A 252 2.58 -23.26 -1.16
C THR A 252 2.07 -24.70 -1.19
N ALA A 253 2.92 -25.69 -0.90
CA ALA A 253 2.52 -27.09 -0.91
C ALA A 253 1.39 -27.38 0.08
N VAL A 254 1.49 -26.87 1.32
CA VAL A 254 0.47 -27.07 2.34
C VAL A 254 -0.80 -26.27 2.06
N PHE A 255 -0.69 -25.05 1.53
CA PHE A 255 -1.85 -24.26 1.11
C PHE A 255 -2.62 -24.96 -0.02
N VAL A 256 -1.91 -25.50 -1.02
CA VAL A 256 -2.53 -26.27 -2.10
C VAL A 256 -3.19 -27.54 -1.58
N ALA A 257 -2.57 -28.23 -0.63
CA ALA A 257 -3.16 -29.43 -0.02
C ALA A 257 -4.41 -29.12 0.82
N THR A 258 -4.41 -27.98 1.52
CA THR A 258 -5.53 -27.57 2.39
C THR A 258 -6.65 -26.84 1.66
N GLN A 259 -6.35 -26.28 0.48
CA GLN A 259 -7.28 -25.53 -0.34
C GLN A 259 -7.04 -25.77 -1.85
N PRO A 260 -7.25 -27.00 -2.36
CA PRO A 260 -6.92 -27.36 -3.74
C PRO A 260 -7.73 -26.57 -4.78
N TYR A 261 -8.99 -26.26 -4.47
CA TYR A 261 -9.86 -25.50 -5.39
C TYR A 261 -9.52 -24.01 -5.49
N ALA A 262 -8.59 -23.48 -4.68
CA ALA A 262 -8.00 -22.17 -5.00
C ALA A 262 -7.21 -22.19 -6.31
N LEU A 263 -6.69 -23.36 -6.71
CA LEU A 263 -6.04 -23.56 -8.01
C LEU A 263 -7.00 -24.13 -9.06
N LEU A 264 -7.74 -25.19 -8.71
CA LEU A 264 -8.62 -25.87 -9.67
C LEU A 264 -9.82 -24.99 -10.09
N ASP A 265 -10.32 -24.14 -9.20
CA ASP A 265 -11.39 -23.17 -9.44
C ASP A 265 -10.89 -21.73 -9.15
N ALA A 266 -9.71 -21.42 -9.70
CA ALA A 266 -9.04 -20.13 -9.51
C ALA A 266 -9.92 -18.91 -9.86
N PRO A 267 -10.75 -18.92 -10.93
CA PRO A 267 -11.62 -17.78 -11.24
C PRO A 267 -12.61 -17.46 -10.11
N THR A 268 -13.29 -18.48 -9.57
CA THR A 268 -14.24 -18.31 -8.46
C THR A 268 -13.53 -17.88 -7.18
N PHE A 269 -12.38 -18.48 -6.88
CA PHE A 269 -11.55 -18.10 -5.74
C PHE A 269 -11.12 -16.63 -5.80
N LEU A 270 -10.56 -16.19 -6.92
CA LEU A 270 -10.07 -14.81 -7.10
C LEU A 270 -11.22 -13.79 -7.08
N ARG A 271 -12.39 -14.12 -7.64
CA ARG A 271 -13.58 -13.28 -7.56
C ARG A 271 -14.04 -13.07 -6.12
N HIS A 272 -14.23 -14.15 -5.35
CA HIS A 272 -14.63 -14.05 -3.94
C HIS A 272 -13.58 -13.33 -3.10
N LEU A 273 -12.29 -13.55 -3.35
CA LEU A 273 -11.21 -12.80 -2.69
C LEU A 273 -11.30 -11.30 -3.01
N GLY A 274 -11.61 -10.95 -4.26
CA GLY A 274 -11.85 -9.58 -4.70
C GLY A 274 -13.04 -8.93 -4.00
N GLU A 275 -14.17 -9.65 -3.89
CA GLU A 275 -15.39 -9.21 -3.18
C GLU A 275 -15.12 -8.95 -1.69
N GLN A 276 -14.43 -9.87 -1.01
CA GLN A 276 -14.04 -9.69 0.39
C GLN A 276 -13.08 -8.50 0.56
N GLY A 277 -12.16 -8.32 -0.38
CA GLY A 277 -11.27 -7.15 -0.42
C GLY A 277 -12.02 -5.83 -0.63
N ALA A 278 -13.04 -5.82 -1.48
CA ALA A 278 -13.88 -4.66 -1.74
C ALA A 278 -14.73 -4.26 -0.53
N MET A 279 -15.31 -5.25 0.16
CA MET A 279 -15.99 -5.04 1.45
C MET A 279 -15.02 -4.47 2.50
N ALA A 280 -13.84 -5.08 2.67
CA ALA A 280 -12.87 -4.66 3.67
C ALA A 280 -12.40 -3.20 3.45
N ARG A 281 -12.19 -2.79 2.20
CA ARG A 281 -11.78 -1.42 1.85
C ARG A 281 -12.93 -0.42 1.76
N GLY A 282 -14.19 -0.87 1.85
CA GLY A 282 -15.38 -0.01 1.79
C GLY A 282 -15.72 0.46 0.37
N THR A 283 -15.21 -0.24 -0.65
CA THR A 283 -15.51 0.06 -2.05
C THR A 283 -16.79 -0.66 -2.50
N ALA A 284 -17.18 -1.72 -1.79
CA ALA A 284 -18.52 -2.28 -1.83
C ALA A 284 -19.35 -1.68 -0.68
N ASP A 285 -20.51 -1.10 -1.00
CA ASP A 285 -21.45 -0.56 -0.02
C ASP A 285 -22.39 -1.66 0.48
N LEU A 286 -22.11 -2.21 1.66
CA LEU A 286 -22.87 -3.29 2.27
C LEU A 286 -23.51 -2.81 3.58
N PRO A 287 -24.77 -3.17 3.88
CA PRO A 287 -25.49 -2.61 5.03
C PRO A 287 -24.76 -2.77 6.38
N TYR A 288 -24.22 -3.95 6.65
CA TYR A 288 -23.52 -4.26 7.90
C TYR A 288 -22.13 -3.58 8.02
N THR A 289 -21.59 -2.97 6.96
CA THR A 289 -20.36 -2.16 7.06
C THR A 289 -20.64 -0.69 7.36
N ARG A 290 -21.90 -0.24 7.27
CA ARG A 290 -22.27 1.18 7.47
C ARG A 290 -22.11 1.65 8.92
N GLN A 291 -22.08 0.73 9.88
CA GLN A 291 -21.75 1.05 11.28
C GLN A 291 -20.38 1.75 11.44
N TYR A 292 -19.46 1.55 10.49
CA TYR A 292 -18.12 2.12 10.53
C TYR A 292 -18.04 3.52 9.91
N VAL A 293 -19.14 4.06 9.38
CA VAL A 293 -19.18 5.45 8.89
C VAL A 293 -18.87 6.41 10.05
N GLY A 294 -18.01 7.40 9.78
CA GLY A 294 -17.55 8.38 10.77
C GLY A 294 -16.53 7.84 11.79
N THR A 295 -16.10 6.57 11.70
CA THR A 295 -15.09 6.01 12.60
C THR A 295 -13.66 6.25 12.09
N LEU A 296 -12.73 6.51 13.01
CA LEU A 296 -11.32 6.74 12.68
C LEU A 296 -10.59 5.40 12.40
N PRO A 297 -9.92 5.22 11.24
CA PRO A 297 -9.05 4.07 10.99
C PRO A 297 -7.99 3.92 12.08
N TYR A 298 -7.57 2.68 12.36
CA TYR A 298 -6.67 2.28 13.46
C TYR A 298 -7.20 2.54 14.87
N VAL A 299 -7.62 3.77 15.17
CA VAL A 299 -8.08 4.21 16.49
C VAL A 299 -9.31 3.44 16.93
N TYR A 300 -10.28 3.24 16.04
CA TYR A 300 -11.50 2.49 16.35
C TYR A 300 -11.19 1.07 16.85
N TYR A 301 -10.28 0.33 16.18
CA TYR A 301 -9.87 -1.00 16.61
C TYR A 301 -9.24 -0.99 18.01
N LEU A 302 -8.32 -0.04 18.25
CA LEU A 302 -7.66 0.07 19.56
C LEU A 302 -8.67 0.44 20.65
N GLN A 303 -9.62 1.33 20.36
CA GLN A 303 -10.67 1.71 21.28
C GLN A 303 -11.55 0.51 21.65
N GLN A 304 -12.06 -0.24 20.65
CA GLN A 304 -12.91 -1.41 20.89
C GLN A 304 -12.15 -2.51 21.64
N LEU A 305 -10.88 -2.74 21.28
CA LEU A 305 -10.03 -3.72 21.96
C LEU A 305 -9.74 -3.35 23.42
N VAL A 306 -9.49 -2.08 23.72
CA VAL A 306 -9.20 -1.62 25.09
C VAL A 306 -10.46 -1.58 25.94
N LEU A 307 -11.58 -1.08 25.42
CA LEU A 307 -12.79 -0.91 26.21
C LEU A 307 -13.49 -2.24 26.49
N TRP A 308 -13.64 -3.08 25.46
CA TRP A 308 -14.50 -4.26 25.53
C TRP A 308 -13.71 -5.55 25.43
N GLY A 309 -12.74 -5.61 24.52
CA GLY A 309 -12.09 -6.89 24.20
C GLY A 309 -11.22 -7.44 25.31
N PHE A 310 -10.19 -6.67 25.67
CA PHE A 310 -9.30 -6.94 26.80
C PHE A 310 -9.87 -6.46 28.14
N GLY A 311 -10.82 -5.52 28.08
CA GLY A 311 -11.16 -4.65 29.19
C GLY A 311 -10.05 -3.62 29.49
N PRO A 312 -10.37 -2.52 30.20
CA PRO A 312 -9.46 -1.36 30.31
C PRO A 312 -8.09 -1.68 30.92
N ALA A 313 -8.03 -2.56 31.92
CA ALA A 313 -6.79 -2.88 32.63
C ALA A 313 -5.75 -3.57 31.71
N LEU A 314 -6.16 -4.66 31.05
CA LEU A 314 -5.28 -5.35 30.09
C LEU A 314 -5.12 -4.54 28.81
N GLY A 315 -6.14 -3.83 28.34
CA GLY A 315 -6.06 -2.95 27.18
C GLY A 315 -4.95 -1.90 27.30
N ILE A 316 -4.93 -1.15 28.42
CA ILE A 316 -3.90 -0.14 28.67
C ILE A 316 -2.52 -0.80 28.81
N ALA A 317 -2.43 -1.92 29.55
CA ALA A 317 -1.17 -2.64 29.73
C ALA A 317 -0.63 -3.20 28.38
N ALA A 318 -1.51 -3.63 27.49
CA ALA A 318 -1.19 -4.12 26.15
C ALA A 318 -0.66 -3.00 25.24
N LEU A 319 -1.32 -1.83 25.20
CA LEU A 319 -0.84 -0.69 24.43
C LEU A 319 0.51 -0.17 24.95
N ALA A 320 0.64 -0.04 26.28
CA ALA A 320 1.91 0.35 26.90
C ALA A 320 3.00 -0.70 26.64
N GLY A 321 2.65 -1.99 26.70
CA GLY A 321 3.55 -3.10 26.41
C GLY A 321 4.03 -3.10 24.97
N TRP A 322 3.14 -2.82 24.02
CA TRP A 322 3.49 -2.68 22.61
C TRP A 322 4.42 -1.49 22.39
N ALA A 323 4.08 -0.30 22.91
CA ALA A 323 4.95 0.87 22.81
C ALA A 323 6.35 0.61 23.41
N TYR A 324 6.39 -0.07 24.56
CA TYR A 324 7.62 -0.50 25.21
C TYR A 324 8.43 -1.47 24.34
N ALA A 325 7.80 -2.50 23.77
CA ALA A 325 8.45 -3.46 22.89
C ALA A 325 8.99 -2.80 21.60
N SER A 326 8.25 -1.86 21.01
CA SER A 326 8.72 -1.09 19.85
C SER A 326 9.92 -0.21 20.21
N ALA A 327 9.88 0.50 21.33
CA ALA A 327 11.00 1.31 21.80
C ALA A 327 12.25 0.46 22.08
N ARG A 328 12.07 -0.72 22.68
CA ARG A 328 13.16 -1.68 22.92
C ARG A 328 13.71 -2.26 21.62
N GLY A 329 12.85 -2.63 20.68
CA GLY A 329 13.24 -3.13 19.36
C GLY A 329 14.08 -2.13 18.56
N LEU A 330 13.86 -0.83 18.75
CA LEU A 330 14.64 0.24 18.11
C LEU A 330 15.95 0.55 18.83
N ARG A 331 15.95 0.62 20.18
CA ARG A 331 17.13 1.01 20.97
C ARG A 331 18.08 -0.14 21.25
N HIS A 332 17.53 -1.33 21.54
CA HIS A 332 18.24 -2.53 21.94
C HIS A 332 17.64 -3.74 21.22
N PRO A 333 17.78 -3.81 19.88
CA PRO A 333 17.12 -4.82 19.06
C PRO A 333 17.41 -6.24 19.57
N CYS A 334 16.37 -6.99 19.87
CA CYS A 334 16.48 -8.42 20.15
C CYS A 334 15.71 -9.23 19.11
N LEU A 335 16.16 -10.45 18.81
CA LEU A 335 15.54 -11.28 17.78
C LEU A 335 14.03 -11.48 18.01
N GLY A 336 13.64 -11.69 19.27
CA GLY A 336 12.23 -11.88 19.66
C GLY A 336 11.35 -10.69 19.29
N ASP A 337 11.73 -9.50 19.73
CA ASP A 337 10.99 -8.27 19.43
C ASP A 337 10.95 -8.02 17.92
N LEU A 338 12.06 -8.21 17.22
CA LEU A 338 12.12 -7.99 15.77
C LEU A 338 11.19 -8.95 15.00
N VAL A 339 11.13 -10.22 15.38
CA VAL A 339 10.22 -11.20 14.76
C VAL A 339 8.76 -10.85 15.05
N LEU A 340 8.42 -10.54 16.30
CA LEU A 340 7.05 -10.18 16.68
C LEU A 340 6.61 -8.85 16.03
N LEU A 341 7.46 -7.83 16.02
CA LEU A 341 7.18 -6.54 15.37
C LEU A 341 7.04 -6.69 13.85
N ALA A 342 7.83 -7.56 13.21
CA ALA A 342 7.72 -7.84 11.78
C ALA A 342 6.41 -8.55 11.40
N TRP A 343 5.66 -9.11 12.36
CA TRP A 343 4.28 -9.56 12.15
C TRP A 343 3.25 -8.51 12.55
N VAL A 344 3.34 -7.98 13.76
CA VAL A 344 2.34 -7.05 14.32
C VAL A 344 2.24 -5.76 13.50
N LEU A 345 3.37 -5.15 13.12
CA LEU A 345 3.35 -3.86 12.42
C LEU A 345 2.74 -3.97 11.02
N PRO A 346 3.17 -4.89 10.13
CA PRO A 346 2.56 -4.99 8.80
C PRO A 346 1.10 -5.45 8.85
N TYR A 347 0.76 -6.39 9.73
CA TYR A 347 -0.62 -6.85 9.87
C TYR A 347 -1.54 -5.72 10.35
N PHE A 348 -1.14 -5.00 11.42
CA PHE A 348 -1.92 -3.86 11.92
C PHE A 348 -1.98 -2.69 10.93
N ALA A 349 -0.90 -2.42 10.18
CA ALA A 349 -0.89 -1.39 9.15
C ALA A 349 -1.91 -1.67 8.03
N ILE A 350 -2.07 -2.94 7.66
CA ILE A 350 -3.04 -3.36 6.63
C ILE A 350 -4.45 -3.40 7.21
N VAL A 351 -4.68 -4.18 8.27
CA VAL A 351 -6.02 -4.44 8.80
C VAL A 351 -6.59 -3.19 9.49
N GLY A 352 -5.75 -2.41 10.17
CA GLY A 352 -6.15 -1.16 10.80
C GLY A 352 -6.61 -0.08 9.81
N SER A 353 -6.23 -0.19 8.53
CA SER A 353 -6.66 0.73 7.47
C SER A 353 -8.02 0.37 6.85
N PHE A 354 -8.61 -0.77 7.22
CA PHE A 354 -9.87 -1.22 6.62
C PHE A 354 -11.05 -0.31 6.98
N HIS A 355 -12.00 -0.20 6.04
CA HIS A 355 -13.29 0.44 6.28
C HIS A 355 -14.16 -0.43 7.17
N ALA A 356 -14.26 -1.74 6.85
CA ALA A 356 -14.92 -2.72 7.70
C ALA A 356 -14.00 -3.05 8.90
N LYS A 357 -14.42 -2.69 10.12
CA LYS A 357 -13.58 -2.74 11.31
C LYS A 357 -14.02 -3.79 12.34
N PHE A 358 -14.45 -4.96 11.86
CA PHE A 358 -14.87 -6.05 12.75
C PHE A 358 -13.77 -6.39 13.74
N MET A 359 -14.12 -6.35 15.02
CA MET A 359 -13.17 -6.51 16.11
C MET A 359 -12.36 -7.82 16.00
N ARG A 360 -13.01 -8.92 15.57
CA ARG A 360 -12.39 -10.23 15.29
C ARG A 360 -11.16 -10.20 14.39
N TYR A 361 -11.03 -9.22 13.51
CA TYR A 361 -9.84 -9.08 12.66
C TYR A 361 -8.57 -8.76 13.46
N MET A 362 -8.68 -8.32 14.71
CA MET A 362 -7.53 -8.10 15.59
C MET A 362 -7.11 -9.34 16.37
N LEU A 363 -7.91 -10.42 16.37
CA LEU A 363 -7.68 -11.61 17.20
C LEU A 363 -6.24 -12.18 17.05
N PRO A 364 -5.65 -12.32 15.84
CA PRO A 364 -4.29 -12.85 15.69
C PRO A 364 -3.18 -12.00 16.34
N LEU A 365 -3.46 -10.74 16.69
CA LEU A 365 -2.52 -9.87 17.40
C LEU A 365 -2.65 -9.99 18.92
N THR A 366 -3.84 -10.33 19.41
CA THR A 366 -4.18 -10.22 20.83
C THR A 366 -3.30 -11.07 21.77
N PRO A 367 -2.87 -12.31 21.45
CA PRO A 367 -1.96 -13.05 22.33
C PRO A 367 -0.59 -12.40 22.45
N ILE A 368 -0.12 -11.73 21.38
CA ILE A 368 1.19 -11.04 21.35
C ILE A 368 1.12 -9.75 22.17
N LEU A 369 0.01 -9.03 22.07
CA LEU A 369 -0.25 -7.84 22.88
C LEU A 369 -0.34 -8.20 24.38
N ALA A 370 -1.02 -9.30 24.73
CA ALA A 370 -1.06 -9.82 26.10
C ALA A 370 0.34 -10.26 26.59
N LEU A 371 1.15 -10.86 25.72
CA LEU A 371 2.54 -11.21 26.02
C LEU A 371 3.39 -9.97 26.31
N TRP A 372 3.26 -8.91 25.52
CA TRP A 372 3.97 -7.66 25.76
C TRP A 372 3.49 -6.93 27.02
N ALA A 373 2.20 -7.00 27.36
CA ALA A 373 1.70 -6.54 28.64
C ALA A 373 2.39 -7.27 29.80
N ALA A 374 2.39 -8.61 29.76
CA ALA A 374 3.05 -9.44 30.78
C ALA A 374 4.55 -9.14 30.91
N TRP A 375 5.23 -8.92 29.78
CA TRP A 375 6.64 -8.57 29.75
C TRP A 375 6.89 -7.18 30.37
N LEU A 376 6.10 -6.18 30.00
CA LEU A 376 6.18 -4.84 30.60
C LEU A 376 6.00 -4.89 32.11
N LEU A 377 4.98 -5.59 32.60
CA LEU A 377 4.70 -5.70 34.04
C LEU A 377 5.89 -6.28 34.81
N ARG A 378 6.57 -7.31 34.27
CA ARG A 378 7.80 -7.86 34.84
C ARG A 378 8.90 -6.79 34.93
N ASP A 379 9.14 -6.05 33.86
CA ASP A 379 10.23 -5.08 33.77
C ASP A 379 9.98 -3.86 34.67
N VAL A 380 8.74 -3.40 34.75
CA VAL A 380 8.31 -2.36 35.70
C VAL A 380 8.47 -2.84 37.13
N ALA A 381 8.02 -4.07 37.46
CA ALA A 381 8.20 -4.64 38.79
C ALA A 381 9.67 -4.70 39.20
N ALA A 382 10.55 -5.13 38.28
CA ALA A 382 11.99 -5.18 38.51
C ALA A 382 12.59 -3.78 38.70
N ALA A 383 12.15 -2.79 37.91
CA ALA A 383 12.61 -1.41 38.03
C ALA A 383 12.19 -0.76 39.36
N LEU A 384 10.94 -0.96 39.77
CA LEU A 384 10.43 -0.48 41.06
C LEU A 384 11.07 -1.21 42.24
N GLY A 385 11.30 -2.52 42.15
CA GLY A 385 11.98 -3.29 43.19
C GLY A 385 13.43 -2.85 43.45
N ARG A 386 14.11 -2.27 42.45
CA ARG A 386 15.41 -1.62 42.63
C ARG A 386 15.32 -0.32 43.44
N ARG A 387 14.20 0.42 43.31
CA ARG A 387 13.95 1.66 44.06
C ARG A 387 13.38 1.40 45.44
N TRP A 388 12.61 0.32 45.61
CA TRP A 388 11.96 -0.04 46.88
C TRP A 388 12.27 -1.50 47.29
N PRO A 389 13.44 -1.74 47.90
CA PRO A 389 13.92 -3.10 48.18
C PRO A 389 12.99 -3.91 49.11
N ALA A 390 12.32 -3.24 50.05
CA ALA A 390 11.37 -3.88 50.97
C ALA A 390 10.16 -4.53 50.24
N GLY A 391 9.71 -3.92 49.14
CA GLY A 391 8.57 -4.40 48.33
C GLY A 391 8.96 -5.33 47.17
N ARG A 392 10.26 -5.61 46.96
CA ARG A 392 10.76 -6.28 45.75
C ARG A 392 10.12 -7.64 45.45
N ALA A 393 9.69 -8.36 46.49
CA ALA A 393 9.07 -9.68 46.35
C ALA A 393 7.55 -9.60 46.08
N ALA A 394 6.88 -8.54 46.55
CA ALA A 394 5.43 -8.34 46.41
C ALA A 394 5.06 -7.60 45.13
N LEU A 395 5.93 -6.69 44.63
CA LEU A 395 5.67 -5.86 43.45
C LEU A 395 5.25 -6.62 42.18
N PRO A 396 5.91 -7.73 41.78
CA PRO A 396 5.47 -8.48 40.60
C PRO A 396 4.07 -9.07 40.76
N LEU A 397 3.74 -9.56 41.96
CA LEU A 397 2.42 -10.13 42.25
C LEU A 397 1.35 -9.04 42.28
N ALA A 398 1.64 -7.90 42.90
CA ALA A 398 0.72 -6.76 42.96
C ALA A 398 0.41 -6.19 41.57
N LEU A 399 1.43 -5.99 40.72
CA LEU A 399 1.26 -5.51 39.35
C LEU A 399 0.56 -6.54 38.46
N ALA A 400 0.85 -7.83 38.63
CA ALA A 400 0.11 -8.89 37.94
C ALA A 400 -1.36 -8.91 38.38
N ALA A 401 -1.65 -8.82 39.69
CA ALA A 401 -3.00 -8.80 40.22
C ALA A 401 -3.79 -7.57 39.77
N LEU A 402 -3.14 -6.40 39.65
CA LEU A 402 -3.75 -5.16 39.16
C LEU A 402 -4.31 -5.29 37.74
N VAL A 403 -3.75 -6.18 36.91
CA VAL A 403 -4.23 -6.42 35.55
C VAL A 403 -5.07 -7.70 35.48
N VAL A 404 -4.60 -8.80 36.05
CA VAL A 404 -5.28 -10.11 35.99
C VAL A 404 -6.60 -10.09 36.73
N ALA A 405 -6.72 -9.45 37.90
CA ALA A 405 -7.96 -9.49 38.66
C ALA A 405 -9.11 -8.75 37.95
N PRO A 406 -8.96 -7.50 37.48
CA PRO A 406 -10.02 -6.86 36.69
C PRO A 406 -10.35 -7.61 35.40
N THR A 407 -9.34 -8.17 34.72
CA THR A 407 -9.56 -8.99 33.51
C THR A 407 -10.32 -10.28 33.83
N ALA A 408 -10.00 -10.95 34.94
CA ALA A 408 -10.75 -12.12 35.42
C ALA A 408 -12.20 -11.78 35.75
N LEU A 409 -12.42 -10.66 36.46
CA LEU A 409 -13.77 -10.19 36.80
C LEU A 409 -14.58 -9.89 35.53
N ALA A 410 -13.96 -9.25 34.53
CA ALA A 410 -14.60 -8.98 33.25
C ALA A 410 -14.97 -10.27 32.49
N ALA A 411 -14.06 -11.26 32.43
CA ALA A 411 -14.37 -12.54 31.79
C ALA A 411 -15.45 -13.34 32.52
N LEU A 412 -15.42 -13.36 33.85
CA LEU A 412 -16.47 -14.02 34.64
C LEU A 412 -17.82 -13.34 34.46
N ALA A 413 -17.85 -12.00 34.46
CA ALA A 413 -19.05 -11.23 34.16
C ALA A 413 -19.58 -11.54 32.77
N PHE A 414 -18.69 -11.60 31.77
CA PHE A 414 -19.04 -11.91 30.39
C PHE A 414 -19.59 -13.34 30.24
N SER A 415 -18.95 -14.34 30.85
CA SER A 415 -19.43 -15.73 30.80
C SER A 415 -20.83 -15.94 31.41
N ALA A 416 -21.31 -15.03 32.26
CA ALA A 416 -22.68 -15.06 32.77
C ALA A 416 -23.73 -14.97 31.64
N ILE A 417 -23.39 -14.37 30.49
CA ILE A 417 -24.25 -14.30 29.31
C ILE A 417 -24.72 -15.69 28.89
N TYR A 418 -23.81 -16.66 28.83
CA TYR A 418 -24.10 -18.03 28.40
C TYR A 418 -24.87 -18.84 29.44
N THR A 419 -25.01 -18.35 30.68
CA THR A 419 -25.82 -19.02 31.72
C THR A 419 -27.30 -18.65 31.66
N ARG A 420 -27.66 -17.59 30.95
CA ARG A 420 -29.05 -17.10 30.82
C ARG A 420 -29.66 -17.52 29.50
N PRO A 421 -30.99 -17.51 29.33
CA PRO A 421 -31.61 -17.68 28.02
C PRO A 421 -31.15 -16.55 27.05
N PRO A 422 -30.84 -16.86 25.78
CA PRO A 422 -30.53 -15.84 24.79
C PRO A 422 -31.64 -14.79 24.69
N THR A 423 -31.27 -13.53 24.49
CA THR A 423 -32.23 -12.41 24.48
C THR A 423 -33.30 -12.56 23.39
N ARG A 424 -32.92 -13.01 22.19
CA ARG A 424 -33.88 -13.30 21.09
C ARG A 424 -34.82 -14.47 21.43
N VAL A 425 -34.35 -15.50 22.14
CA VAL A 425 -35.17 -16.63 22.59
C VAL A 425 -36.13 -16.18 23.68
N ALA A 426 -35.65 -15.42 24.67
CA ALA A 426 -36.46 -14.87 25.75
C ALA A 426 -37.56 -13.92 25.21
N ALA A 427 -37.20 -13.04 24.28
CA ALA A 427 -38.15 -12.14 23.62
C ALA A 427 -39.21 -12.91 22.82
N SER A 428 -38.82 -13.97 22.12
CA SER A 428 -39.74 -14.81 21.35
C SER A 428 -40.70 -15.58 22.26
N ALA A 429 -40.22 -16.13 23.38
CA ALA A 429 -41.06 -16.76 24.39
C ALA A 429 -42.07 -15.77 24.97
N TRP A 430 -41.63 -14.55 25.28
CA TRP A 430 -42.52 -13.49 25.76
C TRP A 430 -43.59 -13.12 24.72
N LEU A 431 -43.21 -12.99 23.43
CA LEU A 431 -44.17 -12.71 22.35
C LEU A 431 -45.26 -13.79 22.29
N TYR A 432 -44.90 -15.07 22.32
CA TYR A 432 -45.87 -16.17 22.31
C TYR A 432 -46.80 -16.21 23.52
N GLN A 433 -46.35 -15.69 24.68
CA GLN A 433 -47.13 -15.68 25.91
C GLN A 433 -48.02 -14.43 26.06
N ASN A 434 -47.60 -13.29 25.49
CA ASN A 434 -48.21 -11.98 25.77
C ASN A 434 -48.86 -11.32 24.56
N VAL A 435 -48.54 -11.75 23.33
CA VAL A 435 -49.10 -11.19 22.10
C VAL A 435 -50.12 -12.15 21.48
N PRO A 436 -51.36 -11.70 21.23
CA PRO A 436 -52.41 -12.56 20.71
C PRO A 436 -52.09 -13.09 19.30
N PRO A 437 -52.41 -14.36 18.99
CA PRO A 437 -52.33 -14.87 17.62
C PRO A 437 -53.11 -14.00 16.63
N GLY A 438 -52.56 -13.83 15.43
CA GLY A 438 -53.09 -12.96 14.38
C GLY A 438 -52.58 -11.51 14.43
N ALA A 439 -51.92 -11.09 15.52
CA ALA A 439 -51.33 -9.76 15.62
C ALA A 439 -50.27 -9.52 14.53
N THR A 440 -50.14 -8.26 14.13
CA THR A 440 -49.18 -7.82 13.11
C THR A 440 -47.91 -7.28 13.77
N LEU A 441 -46.77 -7.88 13.46
CA LEU A 441 -45.44 -7.51 13.98
C LEU A 441 -44.59 -6.94 12.84
N THR A 442 -43.72 -5.98 13.13
CA THR A 442 -42.66 -5.60 12.16
C THR A 442 -41.38 -6.39 12.41
N ALA A 443 -40.60 -6.63 11.35
CA ALA A 443 -39.24 -7.14 11.42
C ALA A 443 -38.32 -6.31 10.52
N GLU A 444 -37.15 -5.94 11.02
CA GLU A 444 -36.18 -5.16 10.25
C GLU A 444 -35.45 -6.02 9.21
N HIS A 445 -35.49 -5.60 7.95
CA HIS A 445 -34.72 -6.25 6.89
C HIS A 445 -33.21 -6.13 7.20
N TRP A 446 -32.48 -7.25 7.12
CA TRP A 446 -31.08 -7.43 7.55
C TRP A 446 -30.83 -7.74 9.04
N ASP A 447 -31.86 -7.94 9.85
CA ASP A 447 -31.76 -8.51 11.20
C ASP A 447 -32.58 -9.82 11.31
N ASP A 448 -32.44 -10.56 12.42
CA ASP A 448 -33.20 -11.79 12.65
C ASP A 448 -34.66 -11.45 13.03
N PRO A 449 -35.67 -11.91 12.26
CA PRO A 449 -37.07 -11.64 12.55
C PRO A 449 -37.52 -12.37 13.82
N LEU A 450 -38.32 -11.70 14.64
CA LEU A 450 -38.89 -12.26 15.87
C LEU A 450 -40.42 -12.35 15.77
N PRO A 451 -41.06 -13.36 16.38
CA PRO A 451 -40.44 -14.40 17.22
C PRO A 451 -39.75 -15.51 16.41
N LEU A 452 -38.80 -16.19 17.05
CA LEU A 452 -38.15 -17.43 16.58
C LEU A 452 -39.07 -18.64 16.77
N ALA A 453 -38.87 -19.72 16.01
CA ALA A 453 -39.58 -20.97 16.23
C ALA A 453 -39.05 -21.68 17.48
N LEU A 454 -39.91 -21.93 18.46
CA LEU A 454 -39.54 -22.46 19.77
C LEU A 454 -40.45 -23.62 20.19
N ALA A 455 -39.97 -24.49 21.09
CA ALA A 455 -40.83 -25.41 21.83
C ALA A 455 -41.09 -24.83 23.22
N LEU A 456 -42.33 -24.46 23.52
CA LEU A 456 -42.75 -23.96 24.84
C LEU A 456 -43.72 -24.98 25.45
N ASP A 457 -43.44 -25.43 26.68
CA ASP A 457 -44.24 -26.43 27.41
C ASP A 457 -44.42 -27.74 26.62
N GLY A 458 -43.38 -28.16 25.90
CA GLY A 458 -43.39 -29.34 25.04
C GLY A 458 -44.18 -29.18 23.73
N GLN A 459 -44.77 -28.01 23.48
CA GLN A 459 -45.53 -27.73 22.27
C GLN A 459 -44.74 -26.84 21.30
N PRO A 460 -44.67 -27.20 20.00
CA PRO A 460 -44.02 -26.36 19.01
C PRO A 460 -44.84 -25.07 18.77
N ARG A 461 -44.15 -23.93 18.84
CA ARG A 461 -44.69 -22.61 18.51
C ARG A 461 -44.05 -22.13 17.22
N SER A 462 -44.89 -21.70 16.29
CA SER A 462 -44.45 -21.23 14.98
C SER A 462 -44.67 -19.72 14.85
N PRO A 463 -43.73 -18.97 14.24
CA PRO A 463 -43.92 -17.54 13.96
C PRO A 463 -45.11 -17.26 13.03
N ARG A 464 -45.59 -18.29 12.31
CA ARG A 464 -46.75 -18.24 11.40
C ARG A 464 -48.06 -17.85 12.08
N VAL A 465 -48.13 -17.89 13.41
CA VAL A 465 -49.29 -17.40 14.16
C VAL A 465 -49.42 -15.87 14.13
N TYR A 466 -48.39 -15.14 13.68
CA TYR A 466 -48.37 -13.69 13.53
C TYR A 466 -48.24 -13.29 12.06
N ARG A 467 -48.72 -12.08 11.73
CA ARG A 467 -48.44 -11.45 10.44
C ARG A 467 -47.18 -10.60 10.57
N ILE A 468 -46.07 -11.03 9.96
CA ILE A 468 -44.80 -10.30 10.03
C ILE A 468 -44.63 -9.41 8.79
N LEU A 469 -44.41 -8.10 9.00
CA LEU A 469 -44.14 -7.11 7.97
C LEU A 469 -42.64 -6.76 7.93
N SER A 470 -42.00 -6.89 6.76
CA SER A 470 -40.61 -6.48 6.58
C SER A 470 -40.49 -4.95 6.53
N MET A 471 -39.51 -4.41 7.27
CA MET A 471 -39.14 -3.00 7.29
C MET A 471 -37.82 -2.82 6.55
N ASP A 472 -37.87 -2.34 5.31
CA ASP A 472 -36.72 -2.21 4.40
C ASP A 472 -35.93 -0.91 4.66
N LEU A 473 -35.44 -0.77 5.90
CA LEU A 473 -34.92 0.50 6.42
C LEU A 473 -33.53 0.89 5.89
N TYR A 474 -32.81 -0.03 5.24
CA TYR A 474 -31.52 0.27 4.58
C TYR A 474 -31.63 0.80 3.15
N ASP A 475 -32.82 0.73 2.55
CA ASP A 475 -33.10 1.24 1.21
C ASP A 475 -32.97 2.77 1.18
N PRO A 476 -32.69 3.40 0.02
CA PRO A 476 -32.63 4.86 -0.08
C PRO A 476 -33.90 5.54 0.46
N ASP A 477 -33.74 6.65 1.18
CA ASP A 477 -34.88 7.43 1.67
C ASP A 477 -35.53 8.22 0.54
N ASP A 478 -36.69 7.76 0.08
CA ASP A 478 -37.53 8.43 -0.91
C ASP A 478 -39.01 8.39 -0.51
N ALA A 479 -39.87 8.99 -1.34
CA ALA A 479 -41.32 9.00 -1.11
C ALA A 479 -41.93 7.58 -1.08
N ARG A 480 -41.40 6.65 -1.88
CA ARG A 480 -41.89 5.27 -1.95
C ARG A 480 -41.58 4.52 -0.65
N LYS A 481 -40.36 4.66 -0.12
CA LYS A 481 -39.98 4.11 1.17
C LYS A 481 -40.81 4.71 2.31
N MET A 482 -41.06 6.02 2.27
CA MET A 482 -41.94 6.66 3.25
C MET A 482 -43.34 6.03 3.23
N ASP A 483 -43.94 5.88 2.06
CA ASP A 483 -45.28 5.28 1.92
C ASP A 483 -45.32 3.83 2.42
N HIS A 484 -44.25 3.06 2.18
CA HIS A 484 -44.07 1.70 2.69
C HIS A 484 -43.97 1.67 4.22
N VAL A 485 -43.08 2.49 4.81
CA VAL A 485 -42.91 2.60 6.27
C VAL A 485 -44.20 3.06 6.93
N VAL A 486 -44.87 4.08 6.40
CA VAL A 486 -46.18 4.55 6.90
C VAL A 486 -47.24 3.45 6.79
N GLY A 487 -47.30 2.75 5.65
CA GLY A 487 -48.21 1.62 5.44
C GLY A 487 -48.02 0.51 6.48
N ASN A 488 -46.77 0.13 6.74
CA ASN A 488 -46.43 -0.87 7.74
C ASN A 488 -46.76 -0.40 9.16
N LEU A 489 -46.49 0.85 9.52
CA LEU A 489 -46.84 1.41 10.84
C LEU A 489 -48.35 1.48 11.06
N LEU A 490 -49.14 1.76 10.02
CA LEU A 490 -50.60 1.72 10.10
C LEU A 490 -51.10 0.29 10.39
N ALA A 491 -50.53 -0.72 9.74
CA ALA A 491 -50.93 -2.11 9.88
C ALA A 491 -50.37 -2.81 11.14
N ALA A 492 -49.20 -2.39 11.65
CA ALA A 492 -48.52 -3.09 12.73
C ALA A 492 -49.15 -2.85 14.11
N ASP A 493 -49.34 -3.92 14.88
CA ASP A 493 -49.73 -3.84 16.30
C ASP A 493 -48.51 -3.66 17.19
N TYR A 494 -47.37 -4.22 16.78
CA TYR A 494 -46.09 -4.10 17.48
C TYR A 494 -44.94 -3.79 16.53
N VAL A 495 -44.00 -2.98 17.01
CA VAL A 495 -42.69 -2.78 16.38
C VAL A 495 -41.65 -3.56 17.17
N VAL A 496 -40.95 -4.48 16.52
CA VAL A 496 -39.92 -5.33 17.15
C VAL A 496 -38.56 -5.00 16.57
N LEU A 497 -37.63 -4.61 17.43
CA LEU A 497 -36.22 -4.36 17.10
C LEU A 497 -35.40 -5.50 17.69
N SER A 498 -34.81 -6.35 16.84
CA SER A 498 -34.11 -7.58 17.26
C SER A 498 -32.69 -7.31 17.77
N SER A 499 -32.07 -6.22 17.33
CA SER A 499 -30.75 -5.77 17.80
C SER A 499 -30.53 -4.28 17.49
N ASN A 500 -29.36 -3.74 17.88
CA ASN A 500 -28.92 -2.40 17.52
C ASN A 500 -28.34 -2.27 16.10
N ARG A 501 -28.38 -3.32 15.27
CA ARG A 501 -27.79 -3.32 13.93
C ARG A 501 -28.25 -2.12 13.09
N LEU A 502 -29.56 -1.93 12.93
CA LEU A 502 -30.07 -0.86 12.08
C LEU A 502 -30.13 0.49 12.81
N TYR A 503 -30.73 0.54 14.00
CA TYR A 503 -30.86 1.81 14.75
C TYR A 503 -29.52 2.36 15.26
N GLY A 504 -28.47 1.54 15.37
CA GLY A 504 -27.11 1.96 15.72
C GLY A 504 -26.23 2.38 14.53
N SER A 505 -26.57 1.93 13.32
CA SER A 505 -25.79 2.23 12.09
C SER A 505 -26.43 3.28 11.20
N ILE A 506 -27.75 3.26 10.97
CA ILE A 506 -28.45 4.17 10.06
C ILE A 506 -28.31 5.64 10.50
N PRO A 507 -28.51 6.01 11.78
CA PRO A 507 -28.37 7.39 12.23
C PRO A 507 -26.97 7.99 12.10
N ARG A 508 -25.95 7.18 11.79
CA ARG A 508 -24.57 7.66 11.53
C ARG A 508 -24.43 8.30 10.16
N SER A 509 -25.41 8.12 9.27
CA SER A 509 -25.46 8.69 7.93
C SER A 509 -26.78 9.45 7.69
N PRO A 510 -27.04 10.53 8.46
CA PRO A 510 -28.27 11.32 8.31
C PRO A 510 -28.40 11.95 6.92
N GLU A 511 -27.30 12.18 6.21
CA GLU A 511 -27.29 12.65 4.83
C GLU A 511 -27.91 11.65 3.85
N ARG A 512 -27.78 10.35 4.14
CA ARG A 512 -28.30 9.25 3.32
C ARG A 512 -29.67 8.76 3.78
N TYR A 513 -29.91 8.80 5.10
CA TYR A 513 -31.09 8.26 5.74
C TYR A 513 -31.81 9.27 6.65
N PRO A 514 -32.16 10.47 6.16
CA PRO A 514 -32.73 11.52 6.99
C PRO A 514 -34.14 11.17 7.50
N LEU A 515 -34.98 10.50 6.69
CA LEU A 515 -36.29 10.01 7.07
C LEU A 515 -36.17 8.85 8.05
N THR A 516 -35.27 7.90 7.80
CA THR A 516 -35.16 6.72 8.66
C THR A 516 -34.50 7.05 10.00
N THR A 517 -33.53 7.97 10.02
CA THR A 517 -32.97 8.54 11.25
C THR A 517 -34.08 9.20 12.08
N ARG A 518 -34.97 9.95 11.42
CA ARG A 518 -36.12 10.58 12.06
C ARG A 518 -37.15 9.55 12.55
N TYR A 519 -37.38 8.48 11.79
CA TYR A 519 -38.23 7.37 12.20
C TYR A 519 -37.79 6.78 13.54
N TYR A 520 -36.52 6.42 13.71
CA TYR A 520 -36.04 5.88 14.99
C TYR A 520 -36.19 6.87 16.13
N ARG A 521 -35.81 8.13 15.92
CA ARG A 521 -35.96 9.16 16.95
C ARG A 521 -37.42 9.26 17.43
N LEU A 522 -38.36 9.37 16.49
CA LEU A 522 -39.79 9.47 16.81
C LEU A 522 -40.35 8.18 17.42
N LEU A 523 -39.84 7.00 17.02
CA LEU A 523 -40.22 5.72 17.63
C LEU A 523 -39.82 5.69 19.11
N PHE A 524 -38.57 6.05 19.43
CA PHE A 524 -38.06 6.07 20.81
C PHE A 524 -38.72 7.15 21.67
N GLU A 525 -39.11 8.29 21.08
CA GLU A 525 -39.87 9.35 21.73
C GLU A 525 -41.35 8.98 21.96
N GLY A 526 -41.84 7.85 21.42
CA GLY A 526 -43.25 7.47 21.42
C GLY A 526 -44.13 8.29 20.46
N ALA A 527 -43.53 9.19 19.70
CA ALA A 527 -44.19 10.09 18.76
C ALA A 527 -44.70 9.39 17.49
N LEU A 528 -44.54 8.07 17.33
CA LEU A 528 -45.20 7.30 16.27
C LEU A 528 -46.44 6.54 16.75
N GLY A 529 -46.87 6.76 18.00
CA GLY A 529 -48.04 6.08 18.59
C GLY A 529 -47.73 4.70 19.16
N PHE A 530 -46.44 4.36 19.30
CA PHE A 530 -45.93 3.12 19.87
C PHE A 530 -45.19 3.41 21.18
N THR A 531 -45.39 2.58 22.21
CA THR A 531 -44.68 2.70 23.50
C THR A 531 -43.93 1.41 23.82
N PRO A 532 -42.75 1.48 24.45
CA PRO A 532 -41.99 0.29 24.81
C PRO A 532 -42.74 -0.54 25.86
N VAL A 533 -42.93 -1.83 25.59
CA VAL A 533 -43.64 -2.77 26.49
C VAL A 533 -42.75 -3.88 27.02
N ALA A 534 -41.64 -4.19 26.35
CA ALA A 534 -40.66 -5.15 26.83
C ALA A 534 -39.25 -4.84 26.30
N VAL A 535 -38.25 -5.07 27.14
CA VAL A 535 -36.82 -4.93 26.82
C VAL A 535 -36.11 -6.19 27.30
N PHE A 536 -35.38 -6.84 26.41
CA PHE A 536 -34.56 -8.01 26.75
C PHE A 536 -33.10 -7.67 26.52
N SER A 537 -32.29 -7.82 27.56
CA SER A 537 -30.84 -7.64 27.53
C SER A 537 -30.17 -8.71 28.39
N SER A 538 -28.91 -9.01 28.08
CA SER A 538 -28.09 -9.97 28.81
C SER A 538 -26.70 -9.37 28.95
N TYR A 539 -26.57 -8.30 29.73
CA TYR A 539 -25.29 -7.62 29.94
C TYR A 539 -24.31 -8.47 30.75
N PRO A 540 -22.99 -8.40 30.51
CA PRO A 540 -22.01 -9.01 31.40
C PRO A 540 -22.31 -8.67 32.88
N THR A 541 -22.49 -9.67 33.72
CA THR A 541 -22.96 -9.48 35.10
C THR A 541 -22.15 -10.31 36.09
N LEU A 542 -21.69 -9.69 37.18
CA LEU A 542 -21.01 -10.40 38.26
C LEU A 542 -21.39 -9.82 39.62
N LEU A 543 -21.82 -10.67 40.55
CA LEU A 543 -22.22 -10.26 41.91
C LEU A 543 -23.26 -9.12 41.95
N GLY A 544 -24.19 -9.09 40.98
CA GLY A 544 -25.21 -8.05 40.84
C GLY A 544 -24.74 -6.76 40.16
N TRP A 545 -23.47 -6.65 39.76
CA TRP A 545 -22.96 -5.54 38.96
C TRP A 545 -23.09 -5.86 37.47
N GLU A 546 -23.80 -5.01 36.72
CA GLU A 546 -23.95 -5.12 35.27
C GLU A 546 -23.00 -4.16 34.54
N ILE A 547 -22.34 -4.65 33.50
CA ILE A 547 -21.51 -3.84 32.60
C ILE A 547 -22.31 -3.61 31.33
N VAL A 548 -22.82 -2.39 31.14
CA VAL A 548 -23.59 -2.04 29.93
C VAL A 548 -22.64 -1.85 28.75
N ASP A 549 -22.72 -2.74 27.77
CA ASP A 549 -21.86 -2.79 26.58
C ASP A 549 -22.59 -2.42 25.27
N ASP A 550 -23.73 -1.73 25.35
CA ASP A 550 -24.48 -1.18 24.20
C ASP A 550 -23.60 -0.37 23.21
N GLY A 551 -22.48 0.19 23.68
CA GLY A 551 -21.52 0.97 22.90
C GLY A 551 -20.39 0.18 22.24
N ALA A 552 -20.35 -1.14 22.42
CA ALA A 552 -19.38 -2.02 21.78
C ALA A 552 -19.66 -2.19 20.28
N ASP A 553 -18.64 -2.61 19.55
CA ASP A 553 -18.74 -3.01 18.14
C ASP A 553 -19.87 -4.04 17.95
N GLU A 554 -20.58 -3.98 16.81
CA GLU A 554 -21.69 -4.88 16.53
C GLU A 554 -21.26 -6.35 16.63
N SER A 555 -20.03 -6.68 16.18
CA SER A 555 -19.51 -8.05 16.26
C SER A 555 -19.21 -8.54 17.68
N PHE A 556 -19.28 -7.66 18.67
CA PHE A 556 -19.11 -7.99 20.09
C PHE A 556 -20.44 -8.17 20.83
N THR A 557 -21.57 -7.65 20.35
CA THR A 557 -22.86 -7.72 21.08
C THR A 557 -23.96 -8.42 20.31
N VAL A 558 -24.07 -8.21 19.00
CA VAL A 558 -25.24 -8.65 18.20
C VAL A 558 -25.31 -10.16 18.01
N TYR A 559 -24.19 -10.86 18.13
CA TYR A 559 -24.12 -12.29 17.84
C TYR A 559 -24.71 -13.16 18.95
N ASP A 560 -24.39 -12.89 20.22
CA ASP A 560 -24.77 -13.73 21.36
C ASP A 560 -25.69 -13.05 22.38
N HIS A 561 -25.64 -11.73 22.53
CA HIS A 561 -26.46 -11.01 23.52
C HIS A 561 -27.00 -9.65 23.03
N PRO A 562 -27.67 -9.59 21.86
CA PRO A 562 -28.25 -8.35 21.36
C PRO A 562 -29.34 -7.82 22.31
N LYS A 563 -29.48 -6.49 22.37
CA LYS A 563 -30.59 -5.84 23.06
C LYS A 563 -31.84 -5.84 22.17
N VAL A 564 -32.88 -6.55 22.61
CA VAL A 564 -34.18 -6.64 21.92
C VAL A 564 -35.17 -5.66 22.54
N LEU A 565 -35.89 -4.92 21.70
CA LEU A 565 -36.88 -3.93 22.12
C LEU A 565 -38.23 -4.20 21.43
N ILE A 566 -39.31 -4.23 22.22
CA ILE A 566 -40.67 -4.45 21.72
C ILE A 566 -41.52 -3.25 22.08
N PHE A 567 -42.15 -2.65 21.07
CA PHE A 567 -43.07 -1.54 21.23
C PHE A 567 -44.49 -1.97 20.84
N LYS A 568 -45.49 -1.52 21.58
CA LYS A 568 -46.91 -1.76 21.31
C LYS A 568 -47.58 -0.49 20.84
N LYS A 569 -48.45 -0.59 19.83
CA LYS A 569 -49.32 0.51 19.41
C LYS A 569 -50.31 0.85 20.53
N THR A 570 -50.22 2.07 21.05
CA THR A 570 -51.13 2.59 22.09
C THR A 570 -52.00 3.73 21.57
N THR A 571 -51.49 4.51 20.61
CA THR A 571 -52.21 5.63 20.03
C THR A 571 -52.26 5.44 18.52
N PRO A 572 -53.41 5.02 17.95
CA PRO A 572 -53.53 4.88 16.51
C PRO A 572 -53.45 6.27 15.86
N LEU A 573 -52.47 6.45 14.99
CA LEU A 573 -52.31 7.67 14.20
C LEU A 573 -52.84 7.43 12.78
N SER A 574 -53.47 8.45 12.20
CA SER A 574 -53.89 8.42 10.79
C SER A 574 -52.68 8.46 9.85
N ARG A 575 -52.89 8.04 8.59
CA ARG A 575 -51.87 8.16 7.54
C ARG A 575 -51.33 9.58 7.43
N VAL A 576 -52.23 10.57 7.49
CA VAL A 576 -51.89 12.00 7.39
C VAL A 576 -50.95 12.41 8.52
N GLU A 577 -51.23 11.99 9.75
CA GLU A 577 -50.37 12.32 10.90
C GLU A 577 -49.00 11.65 10.83
N LEU A 578 -48.94 10.36 10.46
CA LEU A 578 -47.66 9.64 10.30
C LEU A 578 -46.81 10.27 9.19
N THR A 579 -47.40 10.56 8.03
CA THR A 579 -46.72 11.23 6.92
C THR A 579 -46.25 12.62 7.34
N ALA A 580 -47.10 13.43 7.99
CA ALA A 580 -46.71 14.77 8.47
C ALA A 580 -45.53 14.71 9.46
N ARG A 581 -45.46 13.67 10.30
CA ARG A 581 -44.35 13.48 11.23
C ARG A 581 -43.05 13.04 10.54
N LEU A 582 -43.11 12.20 9.50
CA LEU A 582 -41.93 11.65 8.82
C LEU A 582 -41.42 12.49 7.63
N ALA A 583 -42.31 13.13 6.87
CA ALA A 583 -42.01 13.92 5.67
C ALA A 583 -40.92 14.99 5.85
N PRO A 584 -40.79 15.68 7.02
CA PRO A 584 -39.67 16.60 7.23
C PRO A 584 -38.30 15.95 7.06
N GLY A 585 -38.17 14.63 7.29
CA GLY A 585 -36.95 13.88 7.03
C GLY A 585 -36.57 13.86 5.55
N LEU A 586 -37.54 13.72 4.63
CA LEU A 586 -37.27 13.81 3.18
C LEU A 586 -36.87 15.23 2.75
N ALA A 587 -37.45 16.26 3.39
CA ALA A 587 -37.11 17.66 3.09
C ALA A 587 -35.69 18.05 3.55
N THR A 588 -35.13 17.34 4.54
CA THR A 588 -33.76 17.51 5.02
C THR A 588 -32.74 16.61 4.32
N ALA A 589 -33.16 15.83 3.32
CA ALA A 589 -32.23 15.01 2.54
C ALA A 589 -31.18 15.91 1.90
N GLY A 590 -29.92 15.69 2.30
CA GLY A 590 -28.79 16.28 1.61
C GLY A 590 -28.85 15.87 0.13
N PRO A 591 -28.32 16.70 -0.77
CA PRO A 591 -28.35 16.36 -2.17
C PRO A 591 -27.53 15.05 -2.38
N PRO A 592 -27.92 14.18 -3.33
CA PRO A 592 -27.33 12.85 -3.49
C PRO A 592 -25.79 12.88 -3.62
N PRO A 593 -25.09 11.76 -3.35
CA PRO A 593 -23.65 11.66 -3.59
C PRO A 593 -23.30 12.18 -5.00
N LEU A 594 -22.23 12.96 -5.12
CA LEU A 594 -21.78 13.64 -6.35
C LEU A 594 -22.52 14.94 -6.73
N THR A 595 -23.34 15.51 -5.85
CA THR A 595 -23.95 16.83 -6.08
C THR A 595 -23.07 17.99 -5.59
N LEU A 596 -23.23 19.17 -6.20
CA LEU A 596 -22.62 20.41 -5.71
C LEU A 596 -23.41 20.95 -4.51
N ALA A 597 -22.71 21.48 -3.51
CA ALA A 597 -23.37 22.21 -2.44
C ALA A 597 -24.07 23.47 -3.01
N PRO A 598 -25.17 23.97 -2.38
CA PRO A 598 -25.88 25.16 -2.86
C PRO A 598 -24.97 26.37 -3.07
N ASP A 599 -24.04 26.61 -2.14
CA ASP A 599 -23.09 27.73 -2.20
C ASP A 599 -22.07 27.56 -3.34
N GLU A 600 -21.62 26.32 -3.57
CA GLU A 600 -20.74 25.98 -4.70
C GLU A 600 -21.48 26.19 -6.01
N LEU A 601 -22.74 25.74 -6.12
CA LEU A 601 -23.57 25.94 -7.32
C LEU A 601 -23.83 27.42 -7.59
N ALA A 602 -24.09 28.21 -6.55
CA ALA A 602 -24.23 29.66 -6.66
C ALA A 602 -22.92 30.31 -7.15
N ALA A 603 -21.77 29.90 -6.58
CA ALA A 603 -20.46 30.37 -7.03
C ALA A 603 -20.17 29.99 -8.50
N GLN A 604 -20.53 28.78 -8.93
CA GLN A 604 -20.38 28.37 -10.34
C GLN A 604 -21.28 29.20 -11.27
N ARG A 605 -22.49 29.59 -10.85
CA ARG A 605 -23.40 30.44 -11.63
C ARG A 605 -22.93 31.90 -11.69
N ALA A 606 -22.28 32.39 -10.64
CA ALA A 606 -21.74 33.75 -10.57
C ALA A 606 -20.44 33.94 -11.37
N GLY A 607 -19.83 32.86 -11.88
CA GLY A 607 -18.52 32.85 -12.55
C GLY A 607 -18.39 33.58 -13.90
N GLY A 608 -19.39 34.36 -14.30
CA GLY A 608 -19.42 35.12 -15.56
C GLY A 608 -19.81 34.29 -16.80
N THR A 609 -20.13 34.99 -17.89
CA THR A 609 -20.43 34.34 -19.18
C THR A 609 -19.16 33.97 -19.95
N PHE A 610 -19.24 33.03 -20.89
CA PHE A 610 -18.07 32.66 -21.71
C PHE A 610 -17.49 33.86 -22.50
N ALA A 611 -18.35 34.77 -22.97
CA ALA A 611 -17.93 35.97 -23.70
C ALA A 611 -17.16 36.96 -22.80
N GLU A 612 -17.56 37.08 -21.52
CA GLU A 612 -16.83 37.88 -20.52
C GLU A 612 -15.48 37.25 -20.16
N ILE A 613 -15.46 35.92 -19.99
CA ILE A 613 -14.23 35.20 -19.62
C ILE A 613 -13.27 35.14 -20.81
N PHE A 614 -13.74 35.19 -22.06
CA PHE A 614 -12.96 35.11 -23.30
C PHE A 614 -13.41 36.15 -24.33
N PRO A 615 -13.08 37.43 -24.14
CA PRO A 615 -13.43 38.48 -25.10
C PRO A 615 -12.77 38.21 -26.46
N ALA A 616 -13.59 38.17 -27.52
CA ALA A 616 -13.15 37.85 -28.88
C ALA A 616 -12.13 38.86 -29.44
N ASP A 617 -12.17 40.10 -28.96
CA ASP A 617 -11.26 41.19 -29.30
C ASP A 617 -10.04 41.28 -28.37
N GLY A 618 -9.91 40.39 -27.38
CA GLY A 618 -8.79 40.36 -26.45
C GLY A 618 -7.46 39.99 -27.12
N LEU A 619 -6.33 40.41 -26.51
CA LEU A 619 -4.97 40.15 -27.01
C LEU A 619 -4.72 38.68 -27.37
N GLY A 620 -5.19 37.76 -26.51
CA GLY A 620 -5.12 36.32 -26.74
C GLY A 620 -5.79 35.89 -28.04
N ASN A 621 -6.93 36.46 -28.41
CA ASN A 621 -7.67 36.07 -29.62
C ASN A 621 -7.20 36.80 -30.89
N ARG A 622 -6.52 37.96 -30.77
CA ARG A 622 -5.89 38.65 -31.91
C ARG A 622 -4.63 37.95 -32.40
N ALA A 623 -3.88 37.33 -31.50
CA ALA A 623 -2.63 36.63 -31.81
C ALA A 623 -2.47 35.33 -30.99
N PRO A 624 -3.39 34.36 -31.16
CA PRO A 624 -3.49 33.20 -30.27
C PRO A 624 -2.23 32.34 -30.25
N LEU A 625 -1.62 32.10 -31.41
CA LEU A 625 -0.39 31.33 -31.50
C LEU A 625 0.77 32.01 -30.75
N LEU A 626 0.95 33.32 -30.93
CA LEU A 626 2.06 34.06 -30.30
C LEU A 626 1.91 34.13 -28.78
N VAL A 627 0.71 34.45 -28.29
CA VAL A 627 0.42 34.52 -26.85
C VAL A 627 0.60 33.14 -26.20
N TRP A 628 0.09 32.09 -26.83
CA TRP A 628 0.23 30.72 -26.34
C TRP A 628 1.69 30.28 -26.24
N LEU A 629 2.46 30.49 -27.32
CA LEU A 629 3.89 30.14 -27.35
C LEU A 629 4.70 30.94 -26.32
N ALA A 630 4.42 32.24 -26.17
CA ALA A 630 5.08 33.08 -25.17
C ALA A 630 4.86 32.53 -23.75
N LEU A 631 3.63 32.12 -23.42
CA LEU A 631 3.31 31.54 -22.11
C LEU A 631 3.94 30.17 -21.91
N VAL A 632 3.92 29.29 -22.92
CA VAL A 632 4.58 27.98 -22.87
C VAL A 632 6.08 28.12 -22.62
N VAL A 633 6.74 29.07 -23.30
CA VAL A 633 8.17 29.36 -23.10
C VAL A 633 8.40 29.97 -21.71
N LEU A 634 7.60 30.95 -21.30
CA LEU A 634 7.71 31.60 -19.99
C LEU A 634 7.61 30.58 -18.85
N LEU A 635 6.59 29.72 -18.85
CA LEU A 635 6.41 28.70 -17.84
C LEU A 635 7.60 27.72 -17.79
N GLY A 636 8.14 27.33 -18.94
CA GLY A 636 9.37 26.54 -19.02
C GLY A 636 10.58 27.24 -18.41
N LEU A 637 10.78 28.52 -18.70
CA LEU A 637 11.89 29.31 -18.17
C LEU A 637 11.80 29.48 -16.64
N LEU A 638 10.60 29.73 -16.11
CA LEU A 638 10.37 29.85 -14.66
C LEU A 638 10.60 28.51 -13.94
N ALA A 639 10.28 27.40 -14.60
CA ALA A 639 10.45 26.07 -14.04
C ALA A 639 11.84 25.47 -14.24
N LEU A 640 12.65 25.98 -15.19
CA LEU A 640 14.01 25.48 -15.44
C LEU A 640 14.88 25.43 -14.17
N PRO A 641 14.98 26.50 -13.35
CA PRO A 641 15.72 26.44 -12.09
C PRO A 641 15.20 25.38 -11.12
N LEU A 642 13.89 25.13 -11.08
CA LEU A 642 13.26 24.11 -10.24
C LEU A 642 13.54 22.68 -10.78
N ALA A 643 13.52 22.51 -12.10
CA ALA A 643 13.89 21.26 -12.76
C ALA A 643 15.36 20.91 -12.46
N THR A 644 16.28 21.88 -12.52
CA THR A 644 17.71 21.64 -12.22
C THR A 644 17.97 21.20 -10.77
N LEU A 645 17.09 21.54 -9.81
CA LEU A 645 17.18 21.02 -8.43
C LEU A 645 16.84 19.54 -8.34
N THR A 646 15.85 19.12 -9.11
CA THR A 646 15.25 17.79 -9.02
C THR A 646 16.00 16.79 -9.90
N PHE A 647 16.36 17.20 -11.12
CA PHE A 647 16.95 16.37 -12.17
C PHE A 647 18.45 16.64 -12.36
N ALA A 648 19.13 17.07 -11.30
CA ALA A 648 20.54 17.49 -11.32
C ALA A 648 21.52 16.43 -11.86
N ARG A 649 21.11 15.16 -11.96
CA ARG A 649 21.96 14.06 -12.44
C ARG A 649 21.74 13.71 -13.90
N LEU A 650 20.75 14.29 -14.58
CA LEU A 650 20.56 14.10 -16.01
C LEU A 650 21.55 14.95 -16.82
N PRO A 651 21.95 14.53 -18.05
CA PRO A 651 22.95 15.27 -18.84
C PRO A 651 22.52 16.69 -19.25
N ASP A 652 21.22 16.93 -19.35
CA ASP A 652 20.58 18.21 -19.65
C ASP A 652 20.07 18.93 -18.39
N LEU A 653 20.37 18.40 -17.19
CA LEU A 653 19.89 18.89 -15.88
C LEU A 653 18.37 19.03 -15.78
N GLY A 654 17.60 18.23 -16.54
CA GLY A 654 16.14 18.29 -16.56
C GLY A 654 15.55 19.37 -17.47
N TYR A 655 16.34 19.93 -18.39
CA TYR A 655 15.85 20.89 -19.37
C TYR A 655 14.72 20.32 -20.23
N GLY A 656 14.82 19.08 -20.73
CA GLY A 656 13.76 18.48 -21.56
C GLY A 656 12.44 18.22 -20.84
N VAL A 657 12.41 18.28 -19.50
CA VAL A 657 11.19 18.13 -18.69
C VAL A 657 10.75 19.43 -18.02
N CYS A 658 11.46 20.56 -18.22
CA CYS A 658 11.14 21.81 -17.52
C CYS A 658 9.81 22.43 -17.96
N ARG A 659 9.45 22.32 -19.25
CA ARG A 659 8.17 22.84 -19.78
C ARG A 659 6.95 22.11 -19.22
N PRO A 660 6.85 20.76 -19.28
CA PRO A 660 5.73 20.06 -18.65
C PRO A 660 5.70 20.26 -17.13
N LEU A 661 6.86 20.32 -16.46
CA LEU A 661 6.92 20.63 -15.02
C LEU A 661 6.39 22.04 -14.71
N GLY A 662 6.72 23.03 -15.54
CA GLY A 662 6.28 24.41 -15.35
C GLY A 662 4.78 24.57 -15.53
N LEU A 663 4.20 23.94 -16.56
CA LEU A 663 2.75 23.92 -16.73
C LEU A 663 2.05 23.21 -15.58
N LEU A 664 2.58 22.06 -15.13
CA LEU A 664 2.04 21.33 -13.99
C LEU A 664 2.09 22.16 -12.70
N ALA A 665 3.24 22.75 -12.37
CA ALA A 665 3.42 23.53 -11.15
C ALA A 665 2.50 24.77 -11.15
N PHE A 666 2.40 25.46 -12.28
CA PHE A 666 1.48 26.58 -12.46
C PHE A 666 0.02 26.17 -12.25
N ALA A 667 -0.42 25.12 -12.95
CA ALA A 667 -1.79 24.63 -12.85
C ALA A 667 -2.11 24.11 -11.45
N TRP A 668 -1.16 23.44 -10.79
CA TRP A 668 -1.31 22.97 -9.42
C TRP A 668 -1.42 24.11 -8.42
N LEU A 669 -0.61 25.17 -8.54
CA LEU A 669 -0.70 26.35 -7.67
C LEU A 669 -2.06 27.05 -7.81
N TYR A 670 -2.53 27.22 -9.05
CA TYR A 670 -3.86 27.76 -9.32
C TYR A 670 -4.96 26.85 -8.75
N TRP A 671 -4.93 25.56 -9.10
CA TRP A 671 -5.92 24.58 -8.67
C TRP A 671 -6.01 24.45 -7.16
N LEU A 672 -4.86 24.29 -6.48
CA LEU A 672 -4.83 24.16 -5.03
C LEU A 672 -5.35 25.44 -4.39
N GLY A 673 -4.86 26.61 -4.83
CA GLY A 673 -5.29 27.90 -4.31
C GLY A 673 -6.80 28.12 -4.42
N VAL A 674 -7.41 27.73 -5.54
CA VAL A 674 -8.87 27.79 -5.73
C VAL A 674 -9.59 26.75 -4.87
N SER A 675 -9.09 25.51 -4.84
CA SER A 675 -9.72 24.41 -4.10
C SER A 675 -9.77 24.64 -2.59
N ILE A 676 -8.86 25.43 -2.04
CA ILE A 676 -8.82 25.80 -0.61
C ILE A 676 -9.31 27.22 -0.34
N GLY A 677 -9.82 27.93 -1.36
CA GLY A 677 -10.38 29.28 -1.22
C GLY A 677 -9.37 30.42 -1.05
N LEU A 678 -8.07 30.20 -1.28
CA LEU A 678 -7.04 31.25 -1.23
C LEU A 678 -6.98 32.10 -2.50
N LEU A 679 -7.30 31.53 -3.66
CA LEU A 679 -7.30 32.21 -4.95
C LEU A 679 -8.71 32.18 -5.55
N PRO A 680 -9.15 33.25 -6.23
CA PRO A 680 -10.39 33.22 -6.97
C PRO A 680 -10.23 32.35 -8.23
N GLY A 681 -11.28 31.60 -8.61
CA GLY A 681 -11.32 30.84 -9.87
C GLY A 681 -11.48 31.73 -11.10
N THR A 682 -10.68 32.78 -11.23
CA THR A 682 -10.73 33.78 -12.32
C THR A 682 -9.34 33.95 -12.94
N ARG A 683 -9.22 34.78 -13.98
CA ARG A 683 -7.91 35.13 -14.57
C ARG A 683 -6.95 35.76 -13.54
N ALA A 684 -7.47 36.51 -12.57
CA ALA A 684 -6.66 37.07 -11.48
C ALA A 684 -6.01 35.97 -10.62
N GLY A 685 -6.74 34.88 -10.33
CA GLY A 685 -6.19 33.72 -9.64
C GLY A 685 -5.07 33.05 -10.44
N THR A 686 -5.21 32.94 -11.77
CA THR A 686 -4.12 32.44 -12.62
C THR A 686 -2.89 33.35 -12.61
N LEU A 687 -3.06 34.67 -12.62
CA LEU A 687 -1.95 35.62 -12.52
C LEU A 687 -1.23 35.52 -11.16
N ALA A 688 -1.97 35.35 -10.07
CA ALA A 688 -1.40 35.14 -8.75
C ALA A 688 -0.59 33.83 -8.68
N ALA A 689 -1.10 32.73 -9.23
CA ALA A 689 -0.37 31.47 -9.33
C ALA A 689 0.93 31.61 -10.16
N LEU A 690 0.86 32.35 -11.28
CA LEU A 690 2.03 32.67 -12.09
C LEU A 690 3.07 33.50 -11.30
N ALA A 691 2.63 34.49 -10.52
CA ALA A 691 3.51 35.31 -9.69
C ALA A 691 4.23 34.48 -8.60
N VAL A 692 3.52 33.53 -7.97
CA VAL A 692 4.12 32.59 -7.02
C VAL A 692 5.15 31.70 -7.71
N LEU A 693 4.82 31.11 -8.86
CA LEU A 693 5.77 30.31 -9.63
C LEU A 693 6.99 31.13 -10.07
N ALA A 694 6.78 32.37 -10.51
CA ALA A 694 7.86 33.28 -10.89
C ALA A 694 8.78 33.58 -9.71
N THR A 695 8.21 33.82 -8.53
CA THR A 695 8.99 34.07 -7.30
C THR A 695 9.84 32.86 -6.94
N LEU A 696 9.26 31.65 -6.95
CA LEU A 696 9.97 30.41 -6.66
C LEU A 696 11.06 30.11 -7.70
N GLY A 697 10.73 30.28 -8.98
CA GLY A 697 11.65 30.09 -10.10
C GLY A 697 12.83 31.06 -10.06
N LEU A 698 12.57 32.36 -9.87
CA LEU A 698 13.61 33.39 -9.78
C LEU A 698 14.48 33.23 -8.53
N ALA A 699 13.90 32.87 -7.38
CA ALA A 699 14.66 32.57 -6.17
C ALA A 699 15.59 31.36 -6.38
N ALA A 700 15.09 30.28 -7.00
CA ALA A 700 15.89 29.12 -7.35
C ALA A 700 16.95 29.44 -8.41
N ALA A 701 16.66 30.33 -9.36
CA ALA A 701 17.62 30.81 -10.37
C ALA A 701 18.75 31.60 -9.72
N TRP A 702 18.42 32.51 -8.79
CA TRP A 702 19.39 33.30 -8.07
C TRP A 702 20.36 32.43 -7.26
N CYS A 703 19.83 31.42 -6.57
CA CYS A 703 20.63 30.45 -5.82
C CYS A 703 21.53 29.58 -6.71
N GLN A 704 21.16 29.38 -7.97
CA GLN A 704 21.84 28.47 -8.90
C GLN A 704 22.46 29.15 -10.12
N ARG A 705 22.63 30.48 -10.10
CA ARG A 705 23.07 31.27 -11.26
C ARG A 705 24.35 30.76 -11.94
N ARG A 706 25.29 30.24 -11.14
CA ARG A 706 26.54 29.64 -11.66
C ARG A 706 26.29 28.30 -12.38
N ALA A 707 25.41 27.46 -11.85
CA ALA A 707 25.05 26.18 -12.45
C ALA A 707 24.24 26.36 -13.74
N LEU A 708 23.33 27.34 -13.77
CA LEU A 708 22.57 27.69 -14.98
C LEU A 708 23.46 28.28 -16.08
N ALA A 709 24.41 29.14 -15.72
CA ALA A 709 25.40 29.65 -16.68
C ALA A 709 26.29 28.53 -17.25
N ALA A 710 26.69 27.56 -16.40
CA ALA A 710 27.44 26.39 -16.83
C ALA A 710 26.61 25.48 -17.77
N LEU A 711 25.33 25.25 -17.47
CA LEU A 711 24.41 24.49 -18.33
C LEU A 711 24.38 25.06 -19.75
N TRP A 712 24.20 26.37 -19.89
CA TRP A 712 24.16 27.04 -21.18
C TRP A 712 25.49 26.89 -21.95
N ARG A 713 26.62 27.12 -21.27
CA ARG A 713 27.94 27.12 -21.91
C ARG A 713 28.45 25.72 -22.25
N GLU A 714 28.17 24.74 -21.40
CA GLU A 714 28.82 23.42 -21.43
C GLU A 714 27.91 22.29 -21.93
N ARG A 715 26.60 22.54 -22.04
CA ARG A 715 25.59 21.54 -22.47
C ARG A 715 24.69 22.00 -23.62
N ARG A 716 25.05 23.09 -24.33
CA ARG A 716 24.27 23.65 -25.47
C ARG A 716 23.76 22.63 -26.49
N ALA A 717 24.52 21.59 -26.80
CA ALA A 717 24.10 20.56 -27.76
C ALA A 717 22.99 19.64 -27.20
N ALA A 718 23.02 19.32 -25.90
CA ALA A 718 21.93 18.59 -25.24
C ALA A 718 20.64 19.43 -25.17
N LEU A 719 20.78 20.74 -24.92
CA LEU A 719 19.67 21.69 -24.95
C LEU A 719 19.08 21.77 -26.37
N ALA A 720 19.92 21.89 -27.39
CA ALA A 720 19.50 21.96 -28.78
C ALA A 720 18.72 20.71 -29.23
N VAL A 721 19.11 19.51 -28.79
CA VAL A 721 18.34 18.28 -29.08
C VAL A 721 16.95 18.33 -28.44
N SER A 722 16.85 18.77 -27.19
CA SER A 722 15.57 18.86 -26.47
C SER A 722 14.66 19.95 -27.05
N GLU A 723 15.23 21.07 -27.50
CA GLU A 723 14.53 22.16 -28.22
C GLU A 723 14.08 21.69 -29.60
N ALA A 724 14.96 21.06 -30.38
CA ALA A 724 14.62 20.56 -31.70
C ALA A 724 13.49 19.54 -31.63
N ALA A 725 13.54 18.62 -30.65
CA ALA A 725 12.47 17.66 -30.42
C ALA A 725 11.13 18.35 -30.10
N PHE A 726 11.14 19.37 -29.22
CA PHE A 726 9.94 20.13 -28.88
C PHE A 726 9.36 20.85 -30.10
N TRP A 727 10.16 21.70 -30.76
CA TRP A 727 9.69 22.57 -31.84
C TRP A 727 9.32 21.78 -33.10
N LEU A 728 10.06 20.71 -33.43
CA LEU A 728 9.73 19.87 -34.58
C LEU A 728 8.39 19.15 -34.36
N ALA A 729 8.20 18.51 -33.21
CA ALA A 729 6.94 17.85 -32.90
C ALA A 729 5.79 18.86 -32.85
N PHE A 730 5.97 19.99 -32.16
CA PHE A 730 4.98 21.05 -32.11
C PHE A 730 4.59 21.55 -33.51
N ALA A 731 5.56 21.82 -34.39
CA ALA A 731 5.31 22.30 -35.74
C ALA A 731 4.59 21.28 -36.62
N VAL A 732 4.98 20.00 -36.56
CA VAL A 732 4.32 18.91 -37.31
C VAL A 732 2.86 18.78 -36.90
N PHE A 733 2.60 18.68 -35.59
CA PHE A 733 1.23 18.55 -35.08
C PHE A 733 0.43 19.85 -35.26
N LEU A 734 1.07 21.03 -35.20
CA LEU A 734 0.39 22.29 -35.52
C LEU A 734 -0.02 22.35 -36.99
N ALA A 735 0.87 21.97 -37.92
CA ALA A 735 0.55 21.92 -39.34
C ALA A 735 -0.63 20.97 -39.62
N GLN A 736 -0.66 19.82 -38.93
CA GLN A 736 -1.80 18.91 -38.97
C GLN A 736 -3.08 19.57 -38.44
N ARG A 737 -3.04 20.26 -37.30
CA ARG A 737 -4.21 20.97 -36.74
C ARG A 737 -4.69 22.11 -37.63
N LEU A 738 -3.79 22.78 -38.34
CA LEU A 738 -4.14 23.81 -39.33
C LEU A 738 -4.80 23.19 -40.57
N ALA A 739 -4.33 22.03 -41.02
CA ALA A 739 -4.88 21.32 -42.16
C ALA A 739 -6.28 20.74 -41.88
N ASN A 740 -6.52 20.27 -40.65
CA ASN A 740 -7.82 19.78 -40.24
C ASN A 740 -8.11 20.12 -38.77
N PRO A 741 -8.68 21.30 -38.49
CA PRO A 741 -8.99 21.71 -37.12
C PRO A 741 -10.19 20.97 -36.52
N ASP A 742 -11.06 20.38 -37.34
CA ASP A 742 -12.34 19.85 -36.86
C ASP A 742 -12.37 18.34 -36.59
N LEU A 743 -11.51 17.53 -37.22
CA LEU A 743 -11.19 16.10 -36.95
C LEU A 743 -12.17 15.27 -36.09
N TRP A 744 -13.47 15.38 -36.38
CA TRP A 744 -14.49 14.41 -35.99
C TRP A 744 -14.55 13.37 -37.10
N HIS A 745 -14.32 12.09 -36.80
CA HIS A 745 -14.45 11.06 -37.83
C HIS A 745 -15.94 10.84 -38.13
N PRO A 746 -16.43 11.04 -39.37
CA PRO A 746 -17.87 10.98 -39.66
C PRO A 746 -18.53 9.63 -39.34
N VAL A 747 -17.78 8.53 -39.52
CA VAL A 747 -18.28 7.15 -39.33
C VAL A 747 -17.98 6.60 -37.92
N HIS A 748 -16.74 6.71 -37.45
CA HIS A 748 -16.30 6.15 -36.18
C HIS A 748 -16.42 7.10 -34.97
N GLY A 749 -16.75 8.38 -35.21
CA GLY A 749 -16.84 9.40 -34.15
C GLY A 749 -15.48 9.71 -33.50
N GLY A 750 -15.51 10.15 -32.25
CA GLY A 750 -14.35 10.39 -31.39
C GLY A 750 -14.77 10.94 -30.02
N GLU A 751 -13.82 11.11 -29.10
CA GLU A 751 -14.13 11.61 -27.75
C GLU A 751 -13.99 13.13 -27.61
N LYS A 752 -13.57 13.82 -28.67
CA LYS A 752 -13.36 15.28 -28.73
C LYS A 752 -14.51 16.13 -28.14
N PRO A 753 -15.81 15.85 -28.37
CA PRO A 753 -16.89 16.61 -27.74
C PRO A 753 -16.93 16.47 -26.22
N MET A 754 -16.65 15.28 -25.70
CA MET A 754 -16.56 15.01 -24.26
C MET A 754 -15.36 15.75 -23.66
N ASP A 755 -14.18 15.66 -24.27
CA ASP A 755 -12.98 16.35 -23.80
C ASP A 755 -13.16 17.87 -23.80
N LEU A 756 -13.74 18.42 -24.87
CA LEU A 756 -14.03 19.84 -24.94
C LEU A 756 -15.07 20.25 -23.89
N ALA A 757 -16.07 19.43 -23.61
CA ALA A 757 -17.05 19.67 -22.54
C ALA A 757 -16.37 19.68 -21.16
N TYR A 758 -15.46 18.75 -20.88
CA TYR A 758 -14.69 18.73 -19.63
C TYR A 758 -13.75 19.93 -19.51
N LEU A 759 -13.02 20.26 -20.57
CA LEU A 759 -12.12 21.42 -20.58
C LEU A 759 -12.89 22.72 -20.38
N THR A 760 -14.01 22.91 -21.07
CA THR A 760 -14.84 24.12 -20.93
C THR A 760 -15.47 24.22 -19.54
N ALA A 761 -15.93 23.10 -18.96
CA ALA A 761 -16.41 23.06 -17.58
C ALA A 761 -15.31 23.47 -16.58
N VAL A 762 -14.11 22.91 -16.72
CA VAL A 762 -12.96 23.26 -15.89
C VAL A 762 -12.59 24.73 -16.00
N VAL A 763 -12.53 25.28 -17.22
CA VAL A 763 -12.11 26.68 -17.38
C VAL A 763 -13.18 27.66 -16.91
N LYS A 764 -14.47 27.35 -17.07
CA LYS A 764 -15.54 28.20 -16.54
C LYS A 764 -15.66 28.11 -15.03
N SER A 765 -15.27 26.99 -14.43
CA SER A 765 -15.46 26.76 -12.99
C SER A 765 -14.76 27.81 -12.11
N SER A 766 -15.50 28.30 -11.11
CA SER A 766 -15.02 29.26 -10.11
C SER A 766 -14.55 28.60 -8.82
N VAL A 767 -15.03 27.39 -8.55
CA VAL A 767 -14.60 26.50 -7.46
C VAL A 767 -14.30 25.11 -8.02
N PHE A 768 -13.50 24.33 -7.29
CA PHE A 768 -13.20 22.93 -7.64
C PHE A 768 -13.77 21.98 -6.58
N PRO A 769 -14.25 20.77 -6.95
CA PRO A 769 -14.26 20.19 -8.30
C PRO A 769 -15.16 20.94 -9.30
N PRO A 770 -14.91 20.82 -10.62
CA PRO A 770 -15.67 21.57 -11.62
C PRO A 770 -17.09 21.01 -11.74
N TYR A 771 -18.03 21.84 -12.19
CA TYR A 771 -19.41 21.39 -12.40
C TYR A 771 -19.50 20.30 -13.48
N ASP A 772 -20.51 19.44 -13.38
CA ASP A 772 -20.78 18.42 -14.38
C ASP A 772 -21.36 19.05 -15.68
N PRO A 773 -20.72 18.89 -16.85
CA PRO A 773 -21.18 19.53 -18.09
C PRO A 773 -22.44 18.91 -18.69
N TRP A 774 -22.91 17.77 -18.17
CA TRP A 774 -24.12 17.07 -18.62
C TRP A 774 -25.38 17.48 -17.84
N PHE A 775 -25.31 18.61 -17.11
CA PHE A 775 -26.43 19.20 -16.37
C PHE A 775 -27.02 18.30 -15.27
N ALA A 776 -26.25 17.36 -14.74
CA ALA A 776 -26.66 16.46 -13.67
C ALA A 776 -26.86 17.14 -12.29
N GLY A 777 -26.62 18.45 -12.19
CA GLY A 777 -26.68 19.21 -10.92
C GLY A 777 -25.51 18.93 -9.96
N GLY A 778 -24.53 18.15 -10.40
CA GLY A 778 -23.38 17.72 -9.62
C GLY A 778 -22.04 18.26 -10.09
N TYR A 779 -20.97 17.62 -9.61
CA TYR A 779 -19.60 17.90 -10.03
C TYR A 779 -19.03 16.75 -10.85
N LEU A 780 -18.04 17.06 -11.69
CA LEU A 780 -17.40 16.08 -12.56
C LEU A 780 -16.56 15.08 -11.74
N ASN A 781 -17.09 13.87 -11.54
CA ASN A 781 -16.37 12.76 -10.90
C ASN A 781 -15.51 11.98 -11.92
N TYR A 782 -14.50 12.66 -12.47
CA TYR A 782 -13.55 12.11 -13.46
C TYR A 782 -12.12 12.56 -13.12
N TYR A 783 -11.11 12.11 -13.89
CA TYR A 783 -9.71 12.56 -13.79
C TYR A 783 -9.52 14.01 -14.30
N TYR A 784 -10.33 14.93 -13.79
CA TYR A 784 -10.47 16.30 -14.30
C TYR A 784 -9.20 17.12 -14.14
N PHE A 785 -8.26 16.73 -13.27
CA PHE A 785 -7.02 17.49 -13.07
C PHE A 785 -6.18 17.55 -14.35
N GLY A 786 -6.25 16.52 -15.21
CA GLY A 786 -5.65 16.60 -16.56
C GLY A 786 -6.15 17.82 -17.33
N GLN A 787 -7.46 18.04 -17.34
CA GLN A 787 -8.07 19.20 -18.00
C GLN A 787 -7.74 20.51 -17.28
N VAL A 788 -7.44 20.50 -15.97
CA VAL A 788 -6.99 21.68 -15.21
C VAL A 788 -5.60 22.13 -15.65
N ILE A 789 -4.70 21.20 -15.99
CA ILE A 789 -3.35 21.51 -16.49
C ILE A 789 -3.43 22.41 -17.74
N LEU A 790 -4.28 22.04 -18.69
CA LEU A 790 -4.51 22.82 -19.91
C LEU A 790 -5.42 24.03 -19.65
N GLY A 791 -6.43 23.85 -18.81
CA GLY A 791 -7.44 24.85 -18.50
C GLY A 791 -6.88 26.09 -17.81
N ALA A 792 -5.90 25.93 -16.91
CA ALA A 792 -5.23 27.06 -16.27
C ALA A 792 -4.49 27.93 -17.31
N LEU A 793 -3.85 27.32 -18.31
CA LEU A 793 -3.18 28.03 -19.40
C LEU A 793 -4.17 28.70 -20.35
N LEU A 794 -5.29 28.04 -20.68
CA LEU A 794 -6.41 28.64 -21.41
C LEU A 794 -6.93 29.91 -20.70
N LYS A 795 -7.20 29.80 -19.41
CA LYS A 795 -7.75 30.89 -18.61
C LYS A 795 -6.78 32.07 -18.53
N LEU A 796 -5.48 31.80 -18.34
CA LEU A 796 -4.43 32.82 -18.33
C LEU A 796 -4.26 33.51 -19.70
N SER A 797 -4.21 32.75 -20.79
CA SER A 797 -4.02 33.27 -22.15
C SER A 797 -5.22 34.03 -22.67
N GLY A 798 -6.42 33.69 -22.17
CA GLY A 798 -7.67 34.30 -22.59
C GLY A 798 -8.11 33.95 -24.01
N ILE A 799 -7.52 32.91 -24.59
CA ILE A 799 -7.86 32.37 -25.90
C ILE A 799 -9.15 31.57 -25.80
N VAL A 800 -10.05 31.73 -26.77
CA VAL A 800 -11.30 30.97 -26.82
C VAL A 800 -11.04 29.45 -26.82
N PRO A 801 -11.84 28.65 -26.09
CA PRO A 801 -11.56 27.23 -25.89
C PRO A 801 -11.35 26.42 -27.17
N ALA A 802 -12.12 26.68 -28.24
CA ALA A 802 -11.99 25.97 -29.51
C ALA A 802 -10.61 26.13 -30.16
N VAL A 803 -10.03 27.32 -30.12
CA VAL A 803 -8.69 27.60 -30.66
C VAL A 803 -7.61 27.06 -29.73
N ALA A 804 -7.76 27.27 -28.43
CA ALA A 804 -6.77 26.83 -27.46
C ALA A 804 -6.67 25.30 -27.35
N TYR A 805 -7.78 24.57 -27.52
CA TYR A 805 -7.78 23.10 -27.64
C TYR A 805 -6.87 22.64 -28.78
N ASN A 806 -6.98 23.29 -29.96
CA ASN A 806 -6.14 23.01 -31.12
C ASN A 806 -4.65 23.35 -30.91
N LEU A 807 -4.33 24.27 -30.00
CA LEU A 807 -2.94 24.60 -29.61
C LEU A 807 -2.42 23.68 -28.49
N ALA A 808 -3.30 23.15 -27.65
CA ALA A 808 -2.95 22.23 -26.57
C ALA A 808 -2.44 20.88 -27.10
N VAL A 809 -3.08 20.31 -28.14
CA VAL A 809 -2.66 19.06 -28.80
C VAL A 809 -1.17 19.09 -29.21
N PRO A 810 -0.69 20.03 -30.05
CA PRO A 810 0.72 20.09 -30.42
C PRO A 810 1.63 20.46 -29.24
N THR A 811 1.14 21.16 -28.22
CA THR A 811 1.91 21.46 -26.99
C THR A 811 2.24 20.20 -26.21
N ILE A 812 1.25 19.33 -25.99
CA ILE A 812 1.44 18.06 -25.30
C ILE A 812 2.37 17.13 -26.08
N ALA A 813 2.22 17.08 -27.42
CA ALA A 813 3.13 16.34 -28.28
C ALA A 813 4.57 16.86 -28.17
N GLY A 814 4.76 18.19 -28.21
CA GLY A 814 6.06 18.82 -28.00
C GLY A 814 6.67 18.50 -26.64
N TYR A 815 5.88 18.54 -25.57
CA TYR A 815 6.35 18.19 -24.21
C TYR A 815 6.76 16.72 -24.12
N ALA A 816 5.98 15.81 -24.70
CA ALA A 816 6.31 14.39 -24.76
C ALA A 816 7.61 14.15 -25.55
N ALA A 817 7.78 14.83 -26.70
CA ALA A 817 9.00 14.75 -27.51
C ALA A 817 10.24 15.20 -26.74
N SER A 818 10.15 16.34 -26.04
CA SER A 818 11.28 16.90 -25.28
C SER A 818 11.67 16.03 -24.09
N ALA A 819 10.68 15.50 -23.36
CA ALA A 819 10.90 14.58 -22.24
C ALA A 819 11.50 13.24 -22.70
N ALA A 820 11.00 12.68 -23.80
CA ALA A 820 11.55 11.47 -24.42
C ALA A 820 12.98 11.67 -24.91
N ALA A 821 13.28 12.83 -25.52
CA ALA A 821 14.63 13.17 -25.96
C ALA A 821 15.62 13.28 -24.79
N SER A 822 15.21 13.89 -23.67
CA SER A 822 16.00 13.96 -22.44
C SER A 822 16.31 12.57 -21.88
N LEU A 823 15.31 11.68 -21.83
CA LEU A 823 15.49 10.28 -21.43
C LEU A 823 16.45 9.50 -22.35
N GLY A 824 16.25 9.60 -23.67
CA GLY A 824 17.13 8.94 -24.66
C GLY A 824 18.57 9.43 -24.57
N LEU A 825 18.76 10.74 -24.38
CA LEU A 825 20.06 11.35 -24.14
C LEU A 825 20.71 10.80 -22.87
N ALA A 826 19.96 10.73 -21.77
CA ALA A 826 20.44 10.25 -20.48
C ALA A 826 20.87 8.78 -20.50
N LEU A 827 20.12 7.93 -21.19
CA LEU A 827 20.44 6.49 -21.31
C LEU A 827 21.69 6.24 -22.17
N ALA A 828 21.95 7.07 -23.18
CA ALA A 828 23.08 6.92 -24.09
C ALA A 828 24.34 7.70 -23.66
N TRP A 829 24.27 8.48 -22.58
CA TRP A 829 25.40 9.29 -22.10
C TRP A 829 26.52 8.43 -21.50
N ARG A 830 27.79 8.71 -21.84
CA ARG A 830 28.96 7.81 -21.65
C ARG A 830 29.30 7.42 -20.20
N GLU A 831 28.76 8.12 -19.19
CA GLU A 831 28.84 7.68 -17.78
C GLU A 831 27.98 6.43 -17.49
N PHE A 832 27.08 6.06 -18.39
CA PHE A 832 26.30 4.82 -18.32
C PHE A 832 27.13 3.57 -18.71
N THR A 833 28.20 3.72 -19.50
CA THR A 833 28.90 2.60 -20.17
C THR A 833 30.35 2.34 -19.72
N SER A 834 30.94 3.19 -18.87
CA SER A 834 32.33 2.99 -18.39
C SER A 834 32.38 2.40 -16.98
N PRO A 835 33.21 1.37 -16.71
CA PRO A 835 33.39 0.84 -15.35
C PRO A 835 34.07 1.88 -14.45
N PRO A 836 33.81 1.86 -13.13
CA PRO A 836 34.49 2.74 -12.19
C PRO A 836 36.00 2.43 -12.18
N VAL A 837 36.82 3.45 -12.49
CA VAL A 837 38.25 3.41 -12.22
C VAL A 837 38.43 3.65 -10.72
N PRO A 838 39.12 2.77 -9.98
CA PRO A 838 39.39 2.98 -8.55
C PRO A 838 40.16 4.30 -8.33
N LEU A 839 39.72 5.09 -7.36
CA LEU A 839 40.36 6.35 -6.94
C LEU A 839 41.76 6.17 -6.32
N SER A 840 42.28 4.95 -6.22
CA SER A 840 43.63 4.67 -5.71
C SER A 840 44.75 4.93 -6.72
N ALA A 841 44.45 5.42 -7.92
CA ALA A 841 45.45 5.74 -8.95
C ALA A 841 45.63 7.26 -9.19
N ARG A 842 45.07 8.12 -8.34
CA ARG A 842 45.25 9.58 -8.43
C ARG A 842 45.81 10.13 -7.12
N GLY A 843 47.13 10.27 -7.10
CA GLY A 843 47.85 11.06 -6.11
C GLY A 843 48.85 10.24 -5.31
N GLU A 844 50.07 10.16 -5.83
CA GLU A 844 51.31 10.39 -5.09
C GLU A 844 52.49 10.28 -6.07
N GLY A 845 53.27 11.35 -6.20
CA GLY A 845 54.61 11.29 -6.81
C GLY A 845 54.82 12.10 -8.09
N GLU A 846 54.76 13.43 -8.02
CA GLU A 846 55.63 14.27 -8.88
C GLU A 846 56.17 15.46 -8.06
N ARG A 847 57.26 15.21 -7.33
CA ARG A 847 58.31 16.20 -7.05
C ARG A 847 59.66 15.47 -6.98
N GLY A 848 60.50 15.73 -7.98
CA GLY A 848 61.96 15.68 -7.92
C GLY A 848 62.65 14.34 -8.17
N GLY A 849 63.54 14.31 -9.16
CA GLY A 849 64.64 13.33 -9.26
C GLY A 849 64.76 12.65 -10.62
N GLU A 850 65.88 12.91 -11.31
CA GLU A 850 66.30 12.32 -12.59
C GLU A 850 66.53 10.78 -12.52
N VAL A 851 66.65 10.20 -13.73
CA VAL A 851 67.38 8.97 -14.13
C VAL A 851 66.52 7.79 -14.65
N SER A 852 66.64 7.62 -15.98
CA SER A 852 66.84 6.39 -16.78
C SER A 852 65.74 5.31 -16.98
N THR A 853 65.42 5.19 -18.28
CA THR A 853 65.22 3.98 -19.12
C THR A 853 63.95 3.12 -19.04
N ALA A 854 63.24 3.18 -20.18
CA ALA A 854 62.54 2.10 -20.89
C ALA A 854 61.29 1.45 -20.25
N VAL A 855 60.12 1.98 -20.63
CA VAL A 855 58.82 1.27 -20.63
C VAL A 855 58.10 1.61 -21.93
N PRO A 856 57.52 0.63 -22.67
CA PRO A 856 56.98 0.85 -24.02
C PRO A 856 55.76 1.77 -24.03
N GLU A 857 55.71 2.64 -25.04
CA GLU A 857 54.62 3.57 -25.30
C GLU A 857 53.26 2.86 -25.39
N ALA A 858 52.42 3.05 -24.37
CA ALA A 858 50.97 2.89 -24.53
C ALA A 858 50.45 4.09 -25.36
N PRO A 859 49.56 3.89 -26.33
CA PRO A 859 49.20 4.93 -27.29
C PRO A 859 48.54 6.13 -26.60
N ARG A 860 49.16 7.31 -26.78
CA ARG A 860 48.73 8.63 -26.29
C ARG A 860 47.36 9.12 -26.83
N THR A 861 46.57 8.27 -27.49
CA THR A 861 45.26 8.62 -28.04
C THR A 861 44.09 8.48 -27.06
N ALA A 862 44.30 7.91 -25.86
CA ALA A 862 43.21 7.69 -24.89
C ALA A 862 42.91 8.88 -23.95
N GLN A 863 43.76 9.92 -23.90
CA GLN A 863 43.64 11.00 -22.90
C GLN A 863 42.91 12.27 -23.39
N ALA A 864 42.50 12.36 -24.66
CA ALA A 864 41.87 13.57 -25.20
C ALA A 864 40.33 13.52 -25.39
N THR A 865 39.61 12.45 -24.99
CA THR A 865 38.16 12.30 -25.28
C THR A 865 37.25 12.21 -24.04
N ALA A 866 37.72 12.67 -22.87
CA ALA A 866 36.97 12.58 -21.61
C ALA A 866 35.86 13.64 -21.41
N GLY A 867 35.56 14.49 -22.41
CA GLY A 867 34.60 15.59 -22.24
C GLY A 867 33.60 15.82 -23.37
N GLN A 868 33.68 15.10 -24.51
CA GLN A 868 32.73 15.31 -25.61
C GLN A 868 31.64 14.23 -25.63
N PRO A 869 30.35 14.61 -25.61
CA PRO A 869 29.25 13.68 -25.79
C PRO A 869 29.37 13.01 -27.16
N GLN A 870 29.24 11.69 -27.21
CA GLN A 870 29.28 10.97 -28.48
C GLN A 870 28.06 11.34 -29.32
N ARG A 871 28.23 11.48 -30.64
CA ARG A 871 27.12 11.70 -31.59
C ARG A 871 25.96 10.71 -31.38
N SER A 872 26.26 9.49 -30.92
CA SER A 872 25.28 8.46 -30.57
C SER A 872 24.29 8.88 -29.49
N ALA A 873 24.68 9.70 -28.50
CA ALA A 873 23.77 10.13 -27.43
C ALA A 873 22.72 11.13 -27.95
N TYR A 874 23.12 12.04 -28.84
CA TYR A 874 22.19 12.96 -29.48
C TYR A 874 21.23 12.26 -30.44
N LEU A 875 21.74 11.28 -31.21
CA LEU A 875 20.92 10.43 -32.06
C LEU A 875 19.93 9.60 -31.25
N ALA A 876 20.33 9.09 -30.08
CA ALA A 876 19.43 8.36 -29.18
C ALA A 876 18.30 9.25 -28.64
N GLY A 877 18.59 10.52 -28.29
CA GLY A 877 17.57 11.49 -27.91
C GLY A 877 16.55 11.74 -29.04
N GLY A 878 17.03 12.03 -30.25
CA GLY A 878 16.15 12.23 -31.41
C GLY A 878 15.34 10.97 -31.77
N ALA A 879 15.97 9.80 -31.73
CA ALA A 879 15.31 8.52 -31.98
C ALA A 879 14.24 8.21 -30.93
N ALA A 880 14.47 8.50 -29.64
CA ALA A 880 13.48 8.27 -28.60
C ALA A 880 12.20 9.10 -28.84
N ALA A 881 12.34 10.38 -29.22
CA ALA A 881 11.20 11.22 -29.57
C ALA A 881 10.45 10.71 -30.81
N PHE A 882 11.18 10.32 -31.86
CA PHE A 882 10.59 9.79 -33.09
C PHE A 882 9.89 8.44 -32.88
N LEU A 883 10.50 7.52 -32.11
CA LEU A 883 9.91 6.22 -31.82
C LEU A 883 8.61 6.35 -31.02
N LEU A 884 8.58 7.27 -30.05
CA LEU A 884 7.39 7.51 -29.24
C LEU A 884 6.24 8.12 -30.07
N LEU A 885 6.51 9.20 -30.80
CA LEU A 885 5.46 10.01 -31.42
C LEU A 885 5.20 9.70 -32.90
N GLY A 886 6.19 9.17 -33.62
CA GLY A 886 6.07 8.85 -35.04
C GLY A 886 5.68 7.40 -35.30
N ILE A 887 6.32 6.45 -34.59
CA ILE A 887 6.02 5.02 -34.76
C ILE A 887 4.90 4.59 -33.79
N GLY A 888 5.05 4.82 -32.48
CA GLY A 888 4.03 4.52 -31.48
C GLY A 888 3.78 3.03 -31.20
N ASN A 889 3.45 2.23 -32.22
CA ASN A 889 3.34 0.77 -32.16
C ASN A 889 3.72 0.12 -33.51
N LEU A 890 3.77 -1.22 -33.58
CA LEU A 890 4.06 -1.95 -34.83
C LEU A 890 2.79 -2.41 -35.57
N GLY A 891 1.59 -1.98 -35.16
CA GLY A 891 0.32 -2.47 -35.70
C GLY A 891 0.19 -2.25 -37.20
N GLY A 892 0.44 -1.02 -37.67
CA GLY A 892 0.38 -0.70 -39.10
C GLY A 892 1.43 -1.45 -39.92
N ALA A 893 2.65 -1.61 -39.39
CA ALA A 893 3.71 -2.39 -40.04
C ALA A 893 3.37 -3.88 -40.09
N ALA A 894 2.75 -4.43 -39.04
CA ALA A 894 2.30 -5.82 -39.00
C ALA A 894 1.17 -6.07 -40.01
N GLN A 895 0.24 -5.13 -40.16
CA GLN A 895 -0.82 -5.21 -41.18
C GLN A 895 -0.24 -5.16 -42.60
N LEU A 896 0.67 -4.22 -42.88
CA LEU A 896 1.38 -4.17 -44.16
C LEU A 896 2.11 -5.48 -44.45
N TRP A 897 2.79 -6.03 -43.44
CA TRP A 897 3.47 -7.32 -43.55
C TRP A 897 2.51 -8.47 -43.81
N GLN A 898 1.35 -8.46 -43.17
CA GLN A 898 0.30 -9.44 -43.39
C GLN A 898 -0.29 -9.35 -44.80
N THR A 899 -0.53 -8.14 -45.32
CA THR A 899 -0.95 -7.93 -46.71
C THR A 899 0.10 -8.47 -47.69
N LEU A 900 1.39 -8.21 -47.44
CA LEU A 900 2.48 -8.76 -48.25
C LEU A 900 2.55 -10.29 -48.15
N TRP A 901 2.36 -10.85 -46.96
CA TRP A 901 2.26 -12.30 -46.78
C TRP A 901 1.13 -12.87 -47.65
N GLU A 902 -0.07 -12.30 -47.59
CA GLU A 902 -1.24 -12.73 -48.36
C GLU A 902 -0.98 -12.65 -49.87
N VAL A 903 -0.37 -11.56 -50.36
CA VAL A 903 0.08 -11.42 -51.75
C VAL A 903 1.07 -12.52 -52.13
N GLY A 904 1.94 -12.92 -51.20
CA GLY A 904 2.91 -13.99 -51.38
C GLY A 904 2.28 -15.36 -51.63
N GLY A 905 1.02 -15.61 -51.22
CA GLY A 905 0.30 -16.86 -51.50
C GLY A 905 0.76 -18.08 -50.70
N GLN A 906 1.53 -17.88 -49.62
CA GLN A 906 2.06 -18.91 -48.72
C GLN A 906 2.87 -20.08 -49.35
N PRO A 907 3.84 -19.83 -50.25
CA PRO A 907 4.64 -20.88 -50.89
C PRO A 907 5.54 -21.64 -49.91
N VAL A 908 5.93 -21.02 -48.79
CA VAL A 908 6.80 -21.61 -47.78
C VAL A 908 6.02 -21.98 -46.53
N ARG A 909 6.11 -23.25 -46.11
CA ARG A 909 5.61 -23.76 -44.83
C ARG A 909 6.80 -24.07 -43.92
N SER A 910 6.70 -23.71 -42.65
CA SER A 910 7.76 -23.96 -41.66
C SER A 910 7.17 -24.31 -40.30
N ALA A 911 7.78 -25.30 -39.63
CA ALA A 911 7.47 -25.63 -38.24
C ALA A 911 8.11 -24.65 -37.24
N LEU A 912 9.07 -23.82 -37.68
CA LEU A 912 9.66 -22.76 -36.87
C LEU A 912 8.69 -21.56 -36.81
N PRO A 913 8.18 -21.19 -35.62
CA PRO A 913 7.24 -20.09 -35.48
C PRO A 913 7.78 -18.79 -36.10
N GLY A 914 6.96 -18.13 -36.93
CA GLY A 914 7.29 -16.85 -37.57
C GLY A 914 8.15 -16.93 -38.84
N LEU A 915 8.90 -18.02 -39.08
CA LEU A 915 9.80 -18.12 -40.24
C LEU A 915 9.04 -18.20 -41.57
N ALA A 916 7.96 -18.99 -41.62
CA ALA A 916 7.08 -19.04 -42.80
C ALA A 916 6.52 -17.64 -43.13
N GLY A 917 6.12 -16.91 -42.09
CA GLY A 917 5.60 -15.56 -42.24
C GLY A 917 6.59 -14.55 -42.77
N LEU A 918 7.83 -14.63 -42.30
CA LEU A 918 8.92 -13.80 -42.80
C LEU A 918 9.19 -14.08 -44.29
N LEU A 919 9.33 -15.34 -44.67
CA LEU A 919 9.69 -15.72 -46.04
C LEU A 919 8.55 -15.44 -47.03
N ASN A 920 7.30 -15.72 -46.65
CA ASN A 920 6.14 -15.45 -47.50
C ASN A 920 5.89 -13.94 -47.65
N GLY A 921 6.11 -13.13 -46.61
CA GLY A 921 6.04 -11.67 -46.71
C GLY A 921 7.11 -11.09 -47.63
N LEU A 922 8.37 -11.56 -47.52
CA LEU A 922 9.46 -11.18 -48.42
C LEU A 922 9.18 -11.59 -49.88
N TRP A 923 8.60 -12.77 -50.08
CA TRP A 923 8.20 -13.23 -51.42
C TRP A 923 7.09 -12.34 -52.00
N GLY A 924 6.07 -12.00 -51.22
CA GLY A 924 5.04 -11.07 -51.64
C GLY A 924 5.58 -9.67 -51.96
N LEU A 925 6.53 -9.17 -51.16
CA LEU A 925 7.23 -7.91 -51.44
C LEU A 925 7.97 -7.96 -52.77
N LEU A 926 8.70 -9.05 -53.04
CA LEU A 926 9.39 -9.23 -54.31
C LEU A 926 8.39 -9.21 -55.48
N LEU A 927 7.28 -9.95 -55.39
CA LEU A 927 6.24 -9.98 -56.42
C LEU A 927 5.61 -8.60 -56.69
N VAL A 928 5.47 -7.76 -55.66
CA VAL A 928 5.00 -6.38 -55.80
C VAL A 928 6.04 -5.50 -56.46
N LEU A 929 7.29 -5.57 -56.01
CA LEU A 929 8.39 -4.75 -56.55
C LEU A 929 8.75 -5.12 -58.00
N THR A 930 8.60 -6.38 -58.39
CA THR A 930 8.79 -6.84 -59.77
C THR A 930 7.58 -6.58 -60.67
N GLY A 931 6.51 -5.98 -60.14
CA GLY A 931 5.27 -5.71 -60.87
C GLY A 931 4.47 -6.97 -61.23
N THR A 932 4.82 -8.14 -60.68
CA THR A 932 4.17 -9.43 -60.96
C THR A 932 2.79 -9.52 -60.31
N ARG A 933 2.60 -8.88 -59.16
CA ARG A 933 1.29 -8.71 -58.52
C ARG A 933 1.15 -7.27 -58.02
N PRO A 934 -0.02 -6.63 -58.15
CA PRO A 934 -0.23 -5.31 -57.57
C PRO A 934 -0.28 -5.38 -56.04
N PHE A 935 0.14 -4.31 -55.37
CA PHE A 935 -0.10 -4.15 -53.94
C PHE A 935 -1.61 -3.87 -53.72
N PRO A 936 -2.33 -4.66 -52.91
CA PRO A 936 -3.73 -4.42 -52.64
C PRO A 936 -3.94 -3.04 -52.00
N PRO A 937 -5.03 -2.32 -52.33
CA PRO A 937 -5.37 -1.11 -51.61
C PRO A 937 -5.58 -1.44 -50.13
N LEU A 938 -5.00 -0.63 -49.24
CA LEU A 938 -5.22 -0.79 -47.81
C LEU A 938 -6.69 -0.54 -47.48
N PRO A 939 -7.28 -1.32 -46.56
CA PRO A 939 -8.62 -1.03 -46.04
C PRO A 939 -8.72 0.41 -45.54
N LEU A 940 -9.86 1.08 -45.74
CA LEU A 940 -10.07 2.46 -45.26
C LEU A 940 -9.86 2.60 -43.74
N ASP A 941 -10.03 1.51 -43.00
CA ASP A 941 -9.87 1.41 -41.55
C ASP A 941 -8.48 0.91 -41.11
N TRP A 942 -7.50 0.70 -42.00
CA TRP A 942 -6.17 0.11 -41.67
C TRP A 942 -5.47 0.78 -40.48
N TYR A 943 -5.57 2.11 -40.41
CA TYR A 943 -4.99 2.89 -39.32
C TYR A 943 -5.79 2.75 -38.02
N TRP A 944 -7.12 2.69 -38.10
CA TRP A 944 -8.00 2.46 -36.96
C TRP A 944 -7.85 1.04 -36.40
N ALA A 945 -7.70 0.04 -37.27
CA ALA A 945 -7.41 -1.35 -36.91
C ALA A 945 -6.10 -1.50 -36.12
N SER A 946 -5.13 -0.60 -36.31
CA SER A 946 -3.86 -0.58 -35.55
C SER A 946 -4.04 -0.21 -34.08
N THR A 947 -5.25 0.18 -33.65
CA THR A 947 -5.63 0.41 -32.25
C THR A 947 -6.58 -0.67 -31.69
N ARG A 948 -6.80 -1.75 -32.45
CA ARG A 948 -7.67 -2.88 -32.09
C ARG A 948 -6.90 -4.21 -32.19
N ILE A 949 -5.61 -4.19 -31.87
CA ILE A 949 -4.69 -5.33 -31.93
C ILE A 949 -5.13 -6.41 -30.93
N ILE A 950 -5.48 -6.01 -29.71
CA ILE A 950 -6.06 -6.90 -28.71
C ILE A 950 -7.58 -6.87 -28.88
N LYS A 951 -8.17 -8.06 -29.08
CA LYS A 951 -9.61 -8.25 -29.28
C LYS A 951 -10.43 -7.57 -28.18
N ASP A 952 -11.54 -6.93 -28.55
CA ASP A 952 -12.49 -6.27 -27.65
C ASP A 952 -11.89 -5.13 -26.79
N THR A 953 -10.73 -4.61 -27.17
CA THR A 953 -10.07 -3.49 -26.45
C THR A 953 -9.65 -2.36 -27.39
N ILE A 954 -9.43 -1.18 -26.80
CA ILE A 954 -8.88 0.00 -27.45
C ILE A 954 -7.42 0.16 -27.00
N ASN A 955 -6.48 0.05 -27.93
CA ASN A 955 -5.04 0.12 -27.69
C ASN A 955 -4.44 1.26 -28.51
N GLU A 956 -4.79 2.48 -28.11
CA GLU A 956 -4.27 3.70 -28.70
C GLU A 956 -2.77 3.87 -28.48
N PHE A 957 -2.13 4.53 -29.43
CA PHE A 957 -0.72 4.87 -29.40
C PHE A 957 -0.56 6.37 -29.71
N PRO A 958 0.53 7.02 -29.26
CA PRO A 958 0.62 8.49 -29.26
C PRO A 958 0.30 9.13 -30.62
N PHE A 959 0.82 8.59 -31.73
CA PHE A 959 0.56 9.13 -33.06
C PHE A 959 -0.93 9.08 -33.44
N PHE A 960 -1.65 8.01 -33.10
CA PHE A 960 -3.10 7.90 -33.32
C PHE A 960 -3.85 9.01 -32.60
N THR A 961 -3.57 9.15 -31.31
CA THR A 961 -4.26 10.12 -30.47
C THR A 961 -4.03 11.56 -30.94
N PHE A 962 -2.78 11.94 -31.23
CA PHE A 962 -2.50 13.28 -31.76
C PHE A 962 -3.05 13.50 -33.17
N LEU A 963 -3.13 12.43 -33.99
CA LEU A 963 -3.73 12.50 -35.33
C LEU A 963 -5.23 12.84 -35.25
N TYR A 964 -5.98 12.26 -34.32
CA TYR A 964 -7.41 12.53 -34.17
C TYR A 964 -7.72 13.73 -33.25
N GLY A 965 -6.72 14.26 -32.54
CA GLY A 965 -6.89 15.40 -31.63
C GLY A 965 -7.69 15.06 -30.38
N ASP A 966 -7.52 13.83 -29.92
CA ASP A 966 -8.12 13.32 -28.70
C ASP A 966 -7.24 13.77 -27.51
N LEU A 967 -7.78 14.59 -26.60
CA LEU A 967 -7.07 15.09 -25.42
C LEU A 967 -7.46 14.31 -24.18
N HIS A 968 -7.64 13.00 -24.35
CA HIS A 968 -7.93 12.09 -23.26
C HIS A 968 -6.92 12.17 -22.11
N ALA A 969 -7.37 11.73 -20.93
CA ALA A 969 -6.59 11.64 -19.69
C ALA A 969 -5.16 11.08 -19.88
N HIS A 970 -5.02 9.95 -20.60
CA HIS A 970 -3.74 9.27 -20.79
C HIS A 970 -2.75 10.08 -21.66
N VAL A 971 -3.25 10.94 -22.54
CA VAL A 971 -2.47 11.80 -23.45
C VAL A 971 -1.87 12.96 -22.69
N ILE A 972 -2.69 13.61 -21.85
CA ILE A 972 -2.26 14.70 -20.98
C ILE A 972 -1.25 14.17 -19.96
N ALA A 973 -1.44 12.93 -19.47
CA ALA A 973 -0.52 12.27 -18.56
C ALA A 973 0.84 11.91 -19.20
N LEU A 974 0.90 11.66 -20.52
CA LEU A 974 2.10 11.18 -21.22
C LEU A 974 3.39 11.97 -20.90
N PRO A 975 3.45 13.31 -21.05
CA PRO A 975 4.65 14.07 -20.69
C PRO A 975 4.97 14.04 -19.19
N LEU A 976 3.97 13.89 -18.32
CA LEU A 976 4.16 13.76 -16.87
C LEU A 976 4.74 12.39 -16.53
N PHE A 977 4.24 11.34 -17.17
CA PHE A 977 4.75 9.98 -17.00
C PHE A 977 6.22 9.88 -17.42
N LEU A 978 6.58 10.48 -18.56
CA LEU A 978 7.98 10.58 -19.00
C LEU A 978 8.84 11.39 -18.01
N SER A 979 8.28 12.42 -17.38
CA SER A 979 8.97 13.18 -16.34
C SER A 979 9.20 12.36 -15.05
N VAL A 980 8.26 11.50 -14.68
CA VAL A 980 8.42 10.52 -13.58
C VAL A 980 9.46 9.45 -13.95
N ALA A 981 9.49 8.97 -15.19
CA ALA A 981 10.54 8.08 -15.67
C ALA A 981 11.92 8.76 -15.62
N ALA A 982 12.00 10.04 -15.97
CA ALA A 982 13.23 10.83 -15.84
C ALA A 982 13.66 10.99 -14.37
N LEU A 983 12.71 11.09 -13.45
CA LEU A 983 12.96 11.15 -12.01
C LEU A 983 13.47 9.81 -11.48
N ALA A 984 12.91 8.70 -11.94
CA ALA A 984 13.38 7.35 -11.64
C ALA A 984 14.81 7.13 -12.13
N LEU A 985 15.14 7.57 -13.35
CA LEU A 985 16.49 7.54 -13.87
C LEU A 985 17.45 8.41 -13.04
N ASN A 986 17.03 9.62 -12.66
CA ASN A 986 17.79 10.50 -11.77
C ASN A 986 18.03 9.87 -10.38
N ALA A 987 17.08 9.08 -9.85
CA ALA A 987 17.26 8.30 -8.62
C ALA A 987 18.23 7.12 -8.82
N ALA A 988 18.20 6.45 -9.97
CA ALA A 988 19.14 5.41 -10.34
C ALA A 988 20.59 5.91 -10.45
N LEU A 989 20.77 7.17 -10.83
CA LEU A 989 22.08 7.82 -10.93
C LEU A 989 22.62 8.32 -9.56
N ALA A 990 21.85 8.20 -8.48
CA ALA A 990 22.24 8.65 -7.15
C ALA A 990 23.32 7.76 -6.51
N ARG A 991 24.55 8.28 -6.37
CA ARG A 991 25.60 7.63 -5.56
C ARG A 991 25.36 7.85 -4.05
N SER A 992 25.71 6.88 -3.21
CA SER A 992 25.49 6.90 -1.76
C SER A 992 26.12 8.14 -1.09
N ALA A 993 25.35 8.84 -0.25
CA ALA A 993 25.76 10.05 0.46
C ALA A 993 26.31 9.80 1.88
N LEU A 994 26.39 8.55 2.33
CA LEU A 994 26.88 8.24 3.68
C LEU A 994 28.41 8.42 3.75
N PRO A 995 28.93 9.22 4.70
CA PRO A 995 30.37 9.27 4.96
C PRO A 995 30.85 7.88 5.35
N HIS A 996 31.86 7.37 4.65
CA HIS A 996 32.59 6.21 5.15
C HIS A 996 33.18 6.57 6.52
N PRO A 997 33.02 5.72 7.56
CA PRO A 997 33.81 5.89 8.76
C PRO A 997 35.27 5.80 8.33
N LYS A 998 36.01 6.90 8.49
CA LYS A 998 37.45 6.94 8.22
C LYS A 998 38.08 5.82 9.04
N GLY A 999 38.55 4.77 8.35
CA GLY A 999 39.33 3.71 8.98
C GLY A 999 40.52 4.37 9.66
N GLY A 1000 40.61 4.20 10.98
CA GLY A 1000 41.75 4.69 11.74
C GLY A 1000 43.04 4.18 11.12
N SER A 1001 43.96 5.10 10.84
CA SER A 1001 45.31 4.79 10.40
C SER A 1001 45.99 3.88 11.44
N ARG A 1002 46.07 2.57 11.14
CA ARG A 1002 47.08 1.72 11.78
C ARG A 1002 48.43 2.09 11.17
N ARG A 1003 49.18 2.92 11.87
CA ARG A 1003 50.63 3.06 11.68
C ARG A 1003 51.29 1.69 11.88
N GLY A 1004 52.18 1.36 10.95
CA GLY A 1004 53.33 0.47 11.17
C GLY A 1004 53.07 -1.04 11.08
N ARG A 1005 53.34 -1.62 9.91
CA ARG A 1005 54.10 -2.87 9.75
C ARG A 1005 54.43 -3.07 8.27
N SER A 1006 55.73 -3.11 7.97
CA SER A 1006 56.28 -3.37 6.63
C SER A 1006 55.87 -4.75 6.11
N PRO A 1007 55.62 -4.93 4.80
CA PRO A 1007 55.51 -6.26 4.22
C PRO A 1007 56.92 -6.85 4.02
N LEU A 1008 57.15 -7.99 4.68
CA LEU A 1008 58.30 -8.87 4.43
C LEU A 1008 58.28 -9.34 2.96
N ARG A 1009 59.46 -9.26 2.34
CA ARG A 1009 59.80 -9.83 1.02
C ARG A 1009 59.51 -11.33 1.00
N THR A 1010 58.75 -11.79 0.00
CA THR A 1010 58.75 -13.19 -0.46
C THR A 1010 59.73 -13.33 -1.64
N PRO A 1011 60.67 -14.30 -1.61
CA PRO A 1011 61.54 -14.53 -2.76
C PRO A 1011 60.81 -15.36 -3.83
N SER A 1012 61.12 -15.04 -5.08
CA SER A 1012 60.77 -15.77 -6.29
C SER A 1012 61.50 -17.11 -6.38
N PHE A 1013 60.84 -18.15 -6.87
CA PHE A 1013 61.50 -19.20 -7.67
C PHE A 1013 60.54 -19.77 -8.71
N SER A 1014 61.04 -19.81 -9.94
CA SER A 1014 60.43 -20.35 -11.16
C SER A 1014 60.79 -21.82 -11.36
N SER A 1015 59.88 -22.51 -12.07
CA SER A 1015 60.09 -23.68 -12.95
C SER A 1015 60.77 -24.93 -12.40
N LEU A 1016 60.06 -26.07 -12.48
CA LEU A 1016 60.45 -27.25 -13.27
C LEU A 1016 59.30 -28.26 -13.23
N GLY A 1017 59.04 -28.89 -14.37
CA GLY A 1017 57.92 -29.79 -14.60
C GLY A 1017 58.15 -31.23 -14.15
N GLY A 1018 57.23 -32.11 -14.55
CA GLY A 1018 57.46 -33.55 -14.50
C GLY A 1018 56.32 -34.37 -13.90
N ALA A 1019 55.38 -34.73 -14.77
CA ALA A 1019 54.85 -36.09 -14.94
C ALA A 1019 54.55 -37.00 -13.71
N SER A 1020 53.27 -37.39 -13.67
CA SER A 1020 52.82 -38.79 -13.72
C SER A 1020 52.26 -39.47 -12.45
N ARG A 1021 51.07 -40.07 -12.70
CA ARG A 1021 50.55 -41.37 -12.26
C ARG A 1021 49.89 -41.55 -10.88
N ARG A 1022 48.58 -41.86 -11.02
CA ARG A 1022 47.81 -43.02 -10.51
C ARG A 1022 47.45 -43.10 -9.00
N ILE A 1023 46.12 -43.17 -8.77
CA ILE A 1023 45.34 -44.33 -8.28
C ILE A 1023 46.06 -45.13 -7.16
N ASP A 1024 45.57 -45.26 -5.92
CA ASP A 1024 44.33 -45.96 -5.55
C ASP A 1024 44.02 -45.83 -4.02
N GLN A 1025 42.78 -46.17 -3.66
CA GLN A 1025 42.31 -46.85 -2.44
C GLN A 1025 42.36 -46.22 -1.02
N SER A 1026 41.13 -45.98 -0.52
CA SER A 1026 40.64 -46.15 0.87
C SER A 1026 40.67 -47.65 1.28
N PRO A 1027 40.36 -48.12 2.52
CA PRO A 1027 39.91 -47.45 3.76
C PRO A 1027 40.59 -47.93 5.08
N ALA A 1028 40.13 -47.31 6.18
CA ALA A 1028 39.78 -47.94 7.47
C ALA A 1028 40.72 -47.81 8.70
N GLU A 1029 40.05 -47.37 9.79
CA GLU A 1029 40.15 -47.83 11.19
C GLU A 1029 41.00 -47.11 12.27
N HIS A 1030 40.23 -46.48 13.18
CA HIS A 1030 40.20 -46.65 14.64
C HIS A 1030 41.35 -46.14 15.56
N SER A 1031 41.03 -45.01 16.20
CA SER A 1031 40.95 -44.82 17.66
C SER A 1031 42.26 -44.63 18.48
N PRO A 1032 42.19 -44.20 19.77
CA PRO A 1032 42.61 -42.86 20.17
C PRO A 1032 43.60 -42.86 21.37
N ALA A 1033 44.13 -41.70 21.77
CA ALA A 1033 44.32 -41.28 23.18
C ALA A 1033 45.30 -40.10 23.32
N GLU A 1034 45.22 -39.49 24.50
CA GLU A 1034 46.18 -38.61 25.19
C GLU A 1034 46.12 -37.11 24.88
N GLN A 1035 46.23 -36.19 25.84
CA GLN A 1035 45.98 -36.11 27.30
C GLN A 1035 46.44 -34.68 27.69
N SER A 1036 45.94 -34.17 28.83
CA SER A 1036 46.54 -33.10 29.68
C SER A 1036 46.77 -31.70 29.06
N GLY A 1037 46.10 -30.63 29.51
CA GLY A 1037 46.39 -29.86 30.75
C GLY A 1037 47.40 -28.72 30.46
N PRO A 1038 47.53 -27.61 31.24
CA PRO A 1038 46.87 -27.24 32.49
C PRO A 1038 46.35 -25.78 32.59
N ILE A 1039 45.71 -25.50 33.73
CA ILE A 1039 45.35 -24.24 34.43
C ILE A 1039 46.71 -23.54 34.82
N PRO A 1040 46.88 -22.22 35.21
CA PRO A 1040 45.98 -21.47 36.08
C PRO A 1040 45.97 -19.91 36.11
N HIS A 1041 45.01 -19.36 36.91
CA HIS A 1041 45.08 -18.21 37.87
C HIS A 1041 45.64 -16.84 37.42
N ARG A 1042 45.35 -15.67 38.01
CA ARG A 1042 44.58 -15.15 39.16
C ARG A 1042 44.60 -13.60 39.06
N ASP A 1043 43.65 -12.95 39.74
CA ASP A 1043 43.74 -11.73 40.60
C ASP A 1043 44.73 -10.60 40.22
N GLY A 1044 44.41 -9.32 40.31
CA GLY A 1044 43.35 -8.60 41.02
C GLY A 1044 43.77 -7.12 41.20
N ASP A 1045 42.87 -6.33 41.80
CA ASP A 1045 43.14 -5.11 42.60
C ASP A 1045 43.81 -3.88 41.89
N ARG A 1046 43.57 -2.61 42.22
CA ARG A 1046 42.63 -1.88 43.11
C ARG A 1046 42.95 -0.38 42.92
N ASP A 1047 41.96 0.48 43.23
CA ASP A 1047 42.10 1.81 43.86
C ASP A 1047 42.78 2.96 43.06
N ALA A 1048 42.44 4.26 43.17
CA ALA A 1048 41.70 5.10 44.13
C ALA A 1048 41.35 6.47 43.45
N ARG A 1049 40.12 7.04 43.59
CA ARG A 1049 39.65 8.13 44.53
C ARG A 1049 39.99 9.58 44.10
N LEU A 1050 39.28 10.71 44.37
CA LEU A 1050 38.24 11.21 45.33
C LEU A 1050 37.66 12.55 44.74
N ARG A 1051 36.33 12.82 44.73
CA ARG A 1051 35.44 13.66 45.61
C ARG A 1051 35.48 15.22 45.52
N GLN A 1052 34.27 15.80 45.42
CA GLN A 1052 33.60 16.91 46.20
C GLN A 1052 32.81 17.87 45.28
N THR A 1053 31.46 18.01 45.28
CA THR A 1053 30.39 18.55 46.19
C THR A 1053 29.99 20.04 46.03
N LEU A 1054 28.67 20.29 46.21
CA LEU A 1054 27.91 21.55 46.47
C LEU A 1054 27.32 22.27 45.23
N HIS A 1055 26.08 22.83 45.16
CA HIS A 1055 24.92 23.05 46.05
C HIS A 1055 23.62 23.28 45.20
N SER A 1056 22.46 23.32 45.88
CA SER A 1056 21.01 23.41 45.53
C SER A 1056 20.53 24.75 44.86
N PRO A 1057 19.20 25.08 44.64
CA PRO A 1057 17.95 24.48 45.15
C PRO A 1057 16.63 24.48 44.29
N LEU A 1058 15.70 23.63 44.75
CA LEU A 1058 14.22 23.69 44.95
C LEU A 1058 13.24 24.62 44.15
N ALA A 1059 12.24 23.97 43.53
CA ALA A 1059 10.77 23.94 43.82
C ALA A 1059 9.78 25.09 43.47
N ALA A 1060 8.51 24.64 43.27
CA ALA A 1060 7.17 25.31 43.23
C ALA A 1060 6.71 25.87 41.85
N SER A 1061 5.70 25.37 41.13
CA SER A 1061 4.23 25.15 41.36
C SER A 1061 3.33 26.35 41.03
N GLY A 1062 2.26 26.13 40.24
CA GLY A 1062 1.11 27.04 40.02
C GLY A 1062 1.02 27.57 38.57
N SER A 1063 0.15 27.08 37.68
CA SER A 1063 -1.32 27.22 37.54
C SER A 1063 -1.78 28.48 36.77
N PHE A 1064 -2.70 28.25 35.82
CA PHE A 1064 -3.73 29.14 35.27
C PHE A 1064 -3.41 30.19 34.18
N ALA A 1065 -4.29 30.14 33.16
CA ALA A 1065 -4.89 31.23 32.37
C ALA A 1065 -4.22 31.74 31.08
N SER A 1066 -4.95 31.52 29.97
CA SER A 1066 -5.06 32.34 28.76
C SER A 1066 -5.78 33.69 29.09
N PRO A 1067 -6.04 34.69 28.18
CA PRO A 1067 -5.73 34.87 26.75
C PRO A 1067 -5.30 36.31 26.31
N LEU A 1068 -5.10 36.48 24.99
CA LEU A 1068 -5.42 37.65 24.14
C LEU A 1068 -4.55 38.96 24.14
N ALA A 1069 -4.11 39.25 22.90
CA ALA A 1069 -4.20 40.53 22.17
C ALA A 1069 -3.35 41.75 22.58
N ALA A 1070 -2.46 42.20 21.67
CA ALA A 1070 -2.72 43.31 20.73
C ALA A 1070 -1.45 44.12 20.35
N ARG A 1071 -1.34 44.37 19.04
CA ARG A 1071 -0.90 45.61 18.35
C ARG A 1071 0.56 46.11 18.45
N ARG A 1072 1.20 46.01 17.27
CA ARG A 1072 1.64 47.08 16.34
C ARG A 1072 2.72 48.11 16.76
N GLU A 1073 3.60 48.27 15.76
CA GLU A 1073 4.23 49.48 15.22
C GLU A 1073 5.60 49.94 15.77
N MET A 1074 6.60 49.63 14.95
CA MET A 1074 7.47 50.56 14.20
C MET A 1074 8.41 51.55 14.92
N THR A 1075 9.64 51.49 14.40
CA THR A 1075 10.62 52.56 14.10
C THR A 1075 11.63 53.03 15.15
N ASP A 1076 12.86 53.06 14.63
CA ASP A 1076 14.02 53.91 14.94
C ASP A 1076 15.18 53.37 15.81
N SER A 1077 16.28 53.10 15.09
CA SER A 1077 17.71 53.10 15.42
C SER A 1077 18.16 54.36 16.19
N PRO A 1078 19.43 54.54 16.65
CA PRO A 1078 20.66 53.80 16.34
C PRO A 1078 21.67 53.57 17.51
N GLU A 1079 22.70 52.78 17.18
CA GLU A 1079 24.13 52.86 17.52
C GLU A 1079 24.69 53.08 18.95
N VAL A 1080 25.55 52.11 19.30
CA VAL A 1080 26.97 52.22 19.75
C VAL A 1080 27.31 52.83 21.12
N GLY A 1081 28.06 52.05 21.91
CA GLY A 1081 28.89 52.53 23.01
C GLY A 1081 29.87 51.46 23.47
N ALA A 1082 31.06 51.45 22.87
CA ALA A 1082 32.20 50.61 23.25
C ALA A 1082 33.03 51.27 24.36
N THR A 1083 33.80 50.47 25.10
CA THR A 1083 35.01 50.89 25.82
C THR A 1083 35.88 49.64 26.00
N VAL A 1084 37.17 49.51 25.69
CA VAL A 1084 38.26 50.28 25.04
C VAL A 1084 39.57 49.72 25.65
N VAL A 1085 40.68 49.95 24.95
CA VAL A 1085 42.11 49.80 25.32
C VAL A 1085 42.77 48.51 24.77
N ARG A 1086 43.27 48.48 23.53
CA ARG A 1086 44.54 49.06 22.97
C ARG A 1086 45.80 48.45 23.63
N SER A 1087 46.52 47.51 23.00
CA SER A 1087 47.56 47.68 21.93
C SER A 1087 48.84 48.38 22.47
N PRO A 1088 50.04 48.37 21.83
CA PRO A 1088 50.30 47.97 20.44
C PRO A 1088 51.74 47.44 20.09
N ASP A 1089 51.91 47.13 18.80
CA ASP A 1089 53.04 47.52 17.92
C ASP A 1089 54.44 46.89 18.03
N ARG A 1090 55.22 46.74 16.96
CA ARG A 1090 55.07 46.73 15.49
C ARG A 1090 56.50 46.75 14.92
N ASP A 1091 56.65 46.27 13.69
CA ASP A 1091 57.25 46.99 12.55
C ASP A 1091 58.17 46.13 11.68
N LEU A 1092 57.77 45.93 10.42
CA LEU A 1092 58.35 46.64 9.26
C LEU A 1092 57.48 46.42 7.99
N LEU A 1093 56.74 47.48 7.62
CA LEU A 1093 56.56 48.16 6.31
C LEU A 1093 56.99 47.39 5.02
N THR A 1094 56.35 47.37 3.83
CA THR A 1094 55.28 48.14 3.11
C THR A 1094 54.95 47.39 1.76
N PRO A 1095 54.02 47.85 0.88
CA PRO A 1095 53.03 46.98 0.21
C PRO A 1095 53.26 46.70 -1.29
N SER A 1096 52.68 45.62 -1.81
CA SER A 1096 51.72 45.61 -2.93
C SER A 1096 51.55 44.22 -3.57
N VAL A 1097 50.36 44.01 -4.14
CA VAL A 1097 49.97 43.00 -5.15
C VAL A 1097 49.63 41.58 -4.67
N ALA A 1098 48.31 41.34 -4.60
CA ALA A 1098 47.56 40.15 -5.01
C ALA A 1098 48.17 38.75 -4.78
N ALA A 1099 47.68 38.03 -3.77
CA ALA A 1099 47.67 36.57 -3.78
C ALA A 1099 46.47 36.00 -3.00
N ALA A 1100 45.63 35.30 -3.78
CA ALA A 1100 44.67 34.26 -3.45
C ALA A 1100 44.43 33.92 -1.97
N ALA A 1101 43.23 34.26 -1.49
CA ALA A 1101 42.61 33.58 -0.37
C ALA A 1101 42.18 32.17 -0.80
N ASP A 1102 43.04 31.18 -0.53
CA ASP A 1102 42.72 29.76 -0.62
C ASP A 1102 41.79 29.40 0.55
N LYS A 1103 40.50 29.71 0.40
CA LYS A 1103 39.44 29.14 1.23
C LYS A 1103 39.21 27.70 0.76
N ALA A 1104 39.61 26.75 1.60
CA ALA A 1104 39.24 25.34 1.47
C ALA A 1104 37.75 25.20 1.07
N PRO A 1105 37.42 24.41 0.03
CA PRO A 1105 36.05 24.31 -0.45
C PRO A 1105 35.18 23.64 0.63
N LEU A 1106 34.09 24.33 0.99
CA LEU A 1106 32.97 23.77 1.76
C LEU A 1106 32.49 22.45 1.11
N PRO A 1107 32.06 21.43 1.88
CA PRO A 1107 31.56 20.19 1.32
C PRO A 1107 30.32 20.46 0.45
N GLU A 1108 30.48 20.35 -0.87
CA GLU A 1108 29.47 20.72 -1.86
C GLU A 1108 28.21 19.81 -1.82
N SER A 1109 27.09 20.41 -1.43
CA SER A 1109 25.85 20.48 -2.24
C SER A 1109 24.86 19.29 -2.38
N ALA A 1110 24.95 18.19 -1.63
CA ALA A 1110 23.96 17.09 -1.77
C ALA A 1110 22.70 17.22 -0.87
N GLY A 1111 22.81 17.79 0.33
CA GLY A 1111 21.74 17.73 1.35
C GLY A 1111 20.48 18.54 1.01
N TRP A 1112 20.64 19.80 0.62
CA TRP A 1112 19.51 20.70 0.35
C TRP A 1112 18.81 20.41 -0.99
N ARG A 1113 19.55 19.92 -2.00
CA ARG A 1113 18.99 19.52 -3.30
C ARG A 1113 18.06 18.31 -3.17
N ASN A 1114 18.42 17.34 -2.32
CA ASN A 1114 17.57 16.20 -2.02
C ASN A 1114 16.29 16.58 -1.25
N LEU A 1115 16.33 17.64 -0.42
CA LEU A 1115 15.16 18.16 0.30
C LEU A 1115 14.24 18.99 -0.62
N ALA A 1116 14.82 19.80 -1.51
CA ALA A 1116 14.07 20.64 -2.46
C ALA A 1116 13.44 19.84 -3.62
N GLY A 1117 14.05 18.72 -4.03
CA GLY A 1117 13.51 17.86 -5.10
C GLY A 1117 12.36 16.95 -4.66
N LEU A 1118 12.22 16.67 -3.36
CA LEU A 1118 11.15 15.82 -2.81
C LEU A 1118 9.73 16.36 -3.10
N PRO A 1119 9.39 17.63 -2.82
CA PRO A 1119 8.05 18.16 -3.11
C PRO A 1119 7.73 18.17 -4.61
N LEU A 1120 8.70 18.47 -5.48
CA LEU A 1120 8.50 18.46 -6.94
C LEU A 1120 8.34 17.03 -7.47
N GLY A 1121 9.09 16.07 -6.94
CA GLY A 1121 8.91 14.66 -7.27
C GLY A 1121 7.56 14.11 -6.81
N ALA A 1122 7.10 14.51 -5.62
CA ALA A 1122 5.78 14.16 -5.11
C ALA A 1122 4.65 14.81 -5.92
N LEU A 1123 4.83 16.05 -6.37
CA LEU A 1123 3.92 16.74 -7.27
C LEU A 1123 3.76 15.97 -8.60
N LEU A 1124 4.88 15.61 -9.24
CA LEU A 1124 4.88 14.84 -10.48
C LEU A 1124 4.20 13.47 -10.33
N LEU A 1125 4.53 12.73 -9.26
CA LEU A 1125 3.93 11.42 -9.02
C LEU A 1125 2.43 11.55 -8.74
N GLY A 1126 2.02 12.50 -7.89
CA GLY A 1126 0.61 12.73 -7.55
C GLY A 1126 -0.24 13.15 -8.74
N ALA A 1127 0.33 13.93 -9.66
CA ALA A 1127 -0.32 14.33 -10.90
C ALA A 1127 -0.77 13.11 -11.72
N LEU A 1128 0.04 12.04 -11.78
CA LEU A 1128 -0.35 10.81 -12.48
C LEU A 1128 -1.67 10.25 -11.93
N TRP A 1129 -1.86 10.21 -10.61
CA TRP A 1129 -3.13 9.72 -10.04
C TRP A 1129 -4.31 10.56 -10.53
N THR A 1130 -4.19 11.87 -10.43
CA THR A 1130 -5.30 12.80 -10.69
C THR A 1130 -5.58 13.05 -12.16
N THR A 1131 -4.61 12.75 -13.04
CA THR A 1131 -4.72 12.90 -14.50
C THR A 1131 -5.07 11.57 -15.17
N ASN A 1132 -4.46 10.45 -14.76
CA ASN A 1132 -4.78 9.10 -15.23
C ASN A 1132 -4.37 8.07 -14.16
N ALA A 1133 -5.30 7.66 -13.30
CA ALA A 1133 -4.98 6.88 -12.10
C ALA A 1133 -4.20 5.57 -12.35
N TRP A 1134 -4.32 4.99 -13.54
CA TRP A 1134 -3.61 3.78 -13.94
C TRP A 1134 -2.09 3.96 -14.10
N ASP A 1135 -1.63 5.19 -14.33
CA ASP A 1135 -0.21 5.49 -14.50
C ASP A 1135 0.53 5.59 -13.17
N TYR A 1136 -0.18 5.87 -12.07
CA TYR A 1136 0.43 6.09 -10.75
C TYR A 1136 1.16 4.84 -10.21
N PRO A 1137 0.58 3.62 -10.21
CA PRO A 1137 1.29 2.42 -9.77
C PRO A 1137 2.55 2.15 -10.58
N THR A 1138 2.48 2.35 -11.91
CA THR A 1138 3.61 2.16 -12.82
C THR A 1138 4.71 3.19 -12.55
N GLY A 1139 4.35 4.46 -12.36
CA GLY A 1139 5.30 5.52 -11.99
C GLY A 1139 5.98 5.25 -10.64
N ALA A 1140 5.23 4.82 -9.63
CA ALA A 1140 5.79 4.44 -8.32
C ALA A 1140 6.72 3.22 -8.43
N ALA A 1141 6.38 2.23 -9.25
CA ALA A 1141 7.22 1.07 -9.51
C ALA A 1141 8.53 1.45 -10.24
N LEU A 1142 8.49 2.38 -11.19
CA LEU A 1142 9.68 2.91 -11.84
C LEU A 1142 10.59 3.63 -10.84
N LEU A 1143 10.03 4.44 -9.94
CA LEU A 1143 10.81 5.10 -8.89
C LEU A 1143 11.45 4.10 -7.91
N LEU A 1144 10.73 3.03 -7.54
CA LEU A 1144 11.29 1.93 -6.76
C LEU A 1144 12.44 1.25 -7.50
N LEU A 1145 12.25 0.92 -8.78
CA LEU A 1145 13.29 0.33 -9.61
C LEU A 1145 14.51 1.26 -9.69
N GLY A 1146 14.30 2.55 -9.91
CA GLY A 1146 15.36 3.56 -9.90
C GLY A 1146 16.11 3.59 -8.57
N ALA A 1147 15.41 3.59 -7.44
CA ALA A 1147 16.01 3.54 -6.10
C ALA A 1147 16.83 2.26 -5.88
N LEU A 1148 16.31 1.10 -6.31
CA LEU A 1148 16.98 -0.19 -6.21
C LEU A 1148 18.22 -0.28 -7.10
N VAL A 1149 18.15 0.22 -8.34
CA VAL A 1149 19.30 0.30 -9.26
C VAL A 1149 20.38 1.24 -8.70
N GLY A 1150 19.98 2.38 -8.15
CA GLY A 1150 20.90 3.32 -7.50
C GLY A 1150 21.58 2.73 -6.27
N TRP A 1151 20.86 1.94 -5.48
CA TRP A 1151 21.44 1.18 -4.36
C TRP A 1151 22.37 0.07 -4.85
N TRP A 1152 21.95 -0.72 -5.85
CA TRP A 1152 22.71 -1.84 -6.39
C TRP A 1152 24.04 -1.41 -7.02
N SER A 1153 24.07 -0.21 -7.59
CA SER A 1153 25.26 0.40 -8.20
C SER A 1153 26.19 1.09 -7.20
N GLY A 1154 25.78 1.29 -5.94
CA GLY A 1154 26.57 1.89 -4.88
C GLY A 1154 27.19 0.87 -3.90
N PRO A 1155 27.90 1.33 -2.84
CA PRO A 1155 28.30 0.48 -1.73
C PRO A 1155 27.04 -0.04 -1.04
N ARG A 1156 26.80 -1.36 -1.16
CA ARG A 1156 25.56 -2.08 -0.80
C ARG A 1156 25.28 -2.11 0.71
N ALA A 1157 25.17 -0.95 1.33
CA ALA A 1157 24.88 -0.78 2.75
C ALA A 1157 23.36 -0.92 2.99
N PRO A 1158 22.92 -1.70 3.99
CA PRO A 1158 21.50 -1.83 4.33
C PRO A 1158 20.85 -0.50 4.72
N LEU A 1159 21.58 0.38 5.41
CA LEU A 1159 21.09 1.71 5.81
C LEU A 1159 20.83 2.63 4.62
N ASP A 1160 21.59 2.51 3.53
CA ASP A 1160 21.37 3.29 2.29
C ASP A 1160 20.09 2.82 1.59
N LEU A 1161 19.83 1.50 1.56
CA LEU A 1161 18.57 0.96 1.03
C LEU A 1161 17.37 1.48 1.85
N LEU A 1162 17.45 1.41 3.17
CA LEU A 1162 16.38 1.91 4.05
C LEU A 1162 16.14 3.41 3.85
N ALA A 1163 17.19 4.22 3.71
CA ALA A 1163 17.06 5.65 3.46
C ALA A 1163 16.38 5.93 2.10
N ARG A 1164 16.70 5.17 1.05
CA ARG A 1164 16.07 5.30 -0.27
C ARG A 1164 14.61 4.86 -0.26
N LEU A 1165 14.30 3.75 0.42
CA LEU A 1165 12.93 3.28 0.60
C LEU A 1165 12.11 4.27 1.45
N ALA A 1166 12.71 4.85 2.49
CA ALA A 1166 12.07 5.91 3.28
C ALA A 1166 11.81 7.17 2.44
N HIS A 1167 12.74 7.57 1.57
CA HIS A 1167 12.56 8.69 0.65
C HIS A 1167 11.43 8.42 -0.35
N LEU A 1168 11.36 7.21 -0.92
CA LEU A 1168 10.25 6.79 -1.78
C LEU A 1168 8.92 6.79 -1.01
N GLY A 1169 8.91 6.26 0.21
CA GLY A 1169 7.73 6.29 1.09
C GLY A 1169 7.26 7.72 1.39
N ALA A 1170 8.20 8.64 1.64
CA ALA A 1170 7.90 10.06 1.82
C ALA A 1170 7.34 10.71 0.54
N LEU A 1171 7.89 10.37 -0.62
CA LEU A 1171 7.42 10.85 -1.92
C LEU A 1171 5.98 10.38 -2.19
N VAL A 1172 5.68 9.10 -1.95
CA VAL A 1172 4.33 8.53 -2.06
C VAL A 1172 3.38 9.21 -1.09
N ALA A 1173 3.74 9.32 0.19
CA ALA A 1173 2.90 9.97 1.20
C ALA A 1173 2.61 11.44 0.84
N LEU A 1174 3.63 12.20 0.46
CA LEU A 1174 3.49 13.60 0.07
C LEU A 1174 2.67 13.76 -1.21
N SER A 1175 2.78 12.84 -2.18
CA SER A 1175 1.99 12.87 -3.41
C SER A 1175 0.48 12.79 -3.14
N VAL A 1176 0.06 12.02 -2.13
CA VAL A 1176 -1.36 11.95 -1.71
C VAL A 1176 -1.77 13.23 -0.98
N VAL A 1177 -0.90 13.78 -0.14
CA VAL A 1177 -1.18 15.01 0.62
C VAL A 1177 -1.34 16.23 -0.31
N LEU A 1178 -0.45 16.41 -1.29
CA LEU A 1178 -0.48 17.54 -2.24
C LEU A 1178 -1.73 17.57 -3.12
N TYR A 1179 -2.42 16.43 -3.28
CA TYR A 1179 -3.65 16.27 -4.06
C TYR A 1179 -4.86 15.91 -3.18
N ARG A 1180 -4.78 16.12 -1.86
CA ARG A 1180 -5.87 15.81 -0.92
C ARG A 1180 -7.23 16.40 -1.33
N PRO A 1181 -7.36 17.65 -1.82
CA PRO A 1181 -8.65 18.17 -2.25
C PRO A 1181 -9.31 17.33 -3.35
N PHE A 1182 -8.52 16.77 -4.27
CA PHE A 1182 -9.01 15.85 -5.30
C PHE A 1182 -9.45 14.53 -4.67
N HIS A 1183 -8.59 13.88 -3.89
CA HIS A 1183 -8.88 12.58 -3.27
C HIS A 1183 -10.05 12.61 -2.28
N ALA A 1184 -10.34 13.76 -1.68
CA ALA A 1184 -11.46 13.92 -0.75
C ALA A 1184 -12.83 13.91 -1.44
N ARG A 1185 -12.89 14.26 -2.73
CA ARG A 1185 -14.15 14.40 -3.50
C ARG A 1185 -14.26 13.41 -4.66
N PHE A 1186 -13.15 12.82 -5.10
CA PHE A 1186 -13.11 11.82 -6.16
C PHE A 1186 -13.58 10.45 -5.65
N VAL A 1187 -14.63 9.93 -6.25
CA VAL A 1187 -15.15 8.59 -6.00
C VAL A 1187 -14.57 7.67 -7.08
N SER A 1188 -13.67 6.76 -6.68
CA SER A 1188 -13.05 5.83 -7.63
C SER A 1188 -14.04 4.77 -8.11
N PHE A 1189 -14.06 4.52 -9.41
CA PHE A 1189 -14.78 3.40 -10.02
C PHE A 1189 -14.15 2.04 -9.72
N TYR A 1190 -12.93 2.01 -9.18
CA TYR A 1190 -12.15 0.80 -8.95
C TYR A 1190 -11.72 0.68 -7.50
N GLY A 1191 -12.06 -0.45 -6.88
CA GLY A 1191 -11.78 -0.68 -5.47
C GLY A 1191 -10.40 -1.24 -5.13
N GLY A 1192 -9.51 -1.44 -6.12
CA GLY A 1192 -8.15 -1.97 -5.93
C GLY A 1192 -7.64 -2.77 -7.13
N VAL A 1193 -6.47 -3.41 -6.96
CA VAL A 1193 -5.86 -4.29 -7.98
C VAL A 1193 -6.50 -5.67 -7.89
N VAL A 1194 -7.16 -6.11 -8.96
CA VAL A 1194 -7.74 -7.45 -9.09
C VAL A 1194 -7.14 -8.14 -10.32
N PRO A 1195 -6.88 -9.47 -10.28
CA PRO A 1195 -6.46 -10.20 -11.47
C PRO A 1195 -7.58 -10.16 -12.51
N HIS A 1196 -7.28 -9.69 -13.71
CA HIS A 1196 -8.23 -9.71 -14.82
C HIS A 1196 -8.31 -11.13 -15.41
N GLY A 1197 -9.54 -11.60 -15.70
CA GLY A 1197 -9.79 -12.96 -16.20
C GLY A 1197 -9.32 -13.17 -17.64
N GLU A 1198 -9.25 -12.10 -18.42
CA GLU A 1198 -8.78 -12.11 -19.81
C GLU A 1198 -7.31 -11.69 -19.89
N ARG A 1199 -6.51 -12.42 -20.67
CA ARG A 1199 -5.08 -12.12 -20.86
C ARG A 1199 -4.86 -11.71 -22.31
N SER A 1200 -4.02 -10.69 -22.52
CA SER A 1200 -3.54 -10.34 -23.86
C SER A 1200 -2.75 -11.50 -24.45
N ASP A 1201 -2.99 -11.80 -25.72
CA ASP A 1201 -2.20 -12.77 -26.46
C ASP A 1201 -0.78 -12.23 -26.69
N VAL A 1202 0.19 -13.14 -26.73
CA VAL A 1202 1.61 -12.78 -26.89
C VAL A 1202 1.88 -12.03 -28.22
N PRO A 1203 1.31 -12.45 -29.38
CA PRO A 1203 1.46 -11.70 -30.63
C PRO A 1203 0.94 -10.26 -30.52
N GLY A 1204 -0.25 -10.05 -29.98
CA GLY A 1204 -0.81 -8.71 -29.78
C GLY A 1204 0.04 -7.84 -28.87
N TYR A 1205 0.54 -8.39 -27.76
CA TYR A 1205 1.46 -7.69 -26.86
C TYR A 1205 2.77 -7.30 -27.56
N LEU A 1206 3.36 -8.20 -28.35
CA LEU A 1206 4.58 -7.91 -29.10
C LEU A 1206 4.34 -6.96 -30.29
N ALA A 1207 3.14 -6.93 -30.89
CA ALA A 1207 2.79 -5.93 -31.88
C ALA A 1207 2.69 -4.52 -31.27
N ILE A 1208 2.24 -4.41 -30.02
CA ILE A 1208 2.19 -3.13 -29.31
C ILE A 1208 3.58 -2.72 -28.82
N TYR A 1209 4.28 -3.59 -28.09
CA TYR A 1209 5.49 -3.22 -27.34
C TYR A 1209 6.81 -3.76 -27.93
N GLY A 1210 6.77 -4.63 -28.93
CA GLY A 1210 7.91 -5.43 -29.40
C GLY A 1210 9.10 -4.60 -29.87
N LEU A 1211 8.87 -3.49 -30.58
CA LEU A 1211 9.95 -2.58 -30.99
C LEU A 1211 10.70 -2.01 -29.78
N PHE A 1212 9.96 -1.50 -28.80
CA PHE A 1212 10.52 -0.91 -27.59
C PHE A 1212 11.25 -1.97 -26.75
N LEU A 1213 10.65 -3.16 -26.60
CA LEU A 1213 11.27 -4.29 -25.92
C LEU A 1213 12.55 -4.74 -26.61
N PHE A 1214 12.54 -4.87 -27.94
CA PHE A 1214 13.73 -5.23 -28.70
C PHE A 1214 14.87 -4.22 -28.50
N LEU A 1215 14.58 -2.92 -28.57
CA LEU A 1215 15.57 -1.86 -28.34
C LEU A 1215 16.09 -1.86 -26.89
N LEU A 1216 15.20 -1.99 -25.91
CA LEU A 1216 15.56 -2.05 -24.50
C LEU A 1216 16.41 -3.29 -24.18
N LEU A 1217 16.00 -4.46 -24.66
CA LEU A 1217 16.73 -5.72 -24.45
C LEU A 1217 18.07 -5.71 -25.17
N SER A 1218 18.15 -5.15 -26.38
CA SER A 1218 19.39 -4.99 -27.13
C SER A 1218 20.36 -4.04 -26.42
N LEU A 1219 19.86 -2.91 -25.90
CA LEU A 1219 20.65 -1.97 -25.11
C LEU A 1219 21.10 -2.60 -23.79
N ALA A 1220 20.22 -3.32 -23.10
CA ALA A 1220 20.54 -4.04 -21.88
C ALA A 1220 21.61 -5.11 -22.14
N ALA A 1221 21.48 -5.90 -23.20
CA ALA A 1221 22.45 -6.90 -23.62
C ALA A 1221 23.80 -6.27 -23.98
N ALA A 1222 23.81 -5.18 -24.74
CA ALA A 1222 25.03 -4.43 -25.07
C ALA A 1222 25.70 -3.83 -23.82
N THR A 1223 24.90 -3.32 -22.87
CA THR A 1223 25.38 -2.74 -21.60
C THR A 1223 25.91 -3.83 -20.66
N LEU A 1224 25.24 -4.99 -20.59
CA LEU A 1224 25.71 -6.16 -19.86
C LEU A 1224 27.01 -6.71 -20.46
N ALA A 1225 27.10 -6.82 -21.78
CA ALA A 1225 28.28 -7.30 -22.49
C ALA A 1225 29.49 -6.36 -22.31
N THR A 1226 29.27 -5.06 -22.15
CA THR A 1226 30.33 -4.07 -21.91
C THR A 1226 30.74 -3.98 -20.44
N ARG A 1227 29.79 -3.95 -19.50
CA ARG A 1227 30.07 -3.86 -18.04
C ARG A 1227 30.59 -5.15 -17.44
N TYR A 1228 30.13 -6.32 -17.90
CA TYR A 1228 30.44 -7.62 -17.31
C TYR A 1228 31.39 -8.46 -18.19
N ARG A 1229 32.39 -7.79 -18.77
CA ARG A 1229 33.53 -8.44 -19.45
C ARG A 1229 34.35 -9.37 -18.54
N GLN A 1230 33.99 -9.63 -17.29
CA GLN A 1230 34.72 -10.51 -16.37
C GLN A 1230 33.97 -11.80 -16.01
N THR A 1231 32.68 -11.93 -16.31
CA THR A 1231 31.91 -13.17 -16.10
C THR A 1231 32.04 -14.11 -17.30
N ALA A 1232 32.46 -15.35 -17.06
CA ALA A 1232 32.84 -16.33 -18.09
C ALA A 1232 31.74 -16.62 -19.13
N TRP A 1233 30.48 -16.73 -18.71
CA TRP A 1233 29.36 -17.05 -19.62
C TRP A 1233 28.97 -15.87 -20.52
N LEU A 1234 29.05 -14.63 -20.03
CA LEU A 1234 28.82 -13.42 -20.83
C LEU A 1234 29.95 -13.16 -21.82
N ARG A 1235 31.20 -13.55 -21.50
CA ARG A 1235 32.29 -13.58 -22.47
C ARG A 1235 32.02 -14.60 -23.58
N ALA A 1236 31.56 -15.81 -23.24
CA ALA A 1236 31.22 -16.83 -24.22
C ALA A 1236 30.10 -16.36 -25.16
N LEU A 1237 29.06 -15.69 -24.64
CA LEU A 1237 27.98 -15.11 -25.43
C LEU A 1237 28.49 -13.97 -26.35
N ALA A 1238 29.31 -13.06 -25.80
CA ALA A 1238 29.86 -11.93 -26.56
C ALA A 1238 30.90 -12.37 -27.61
N LEU A 1239 31.68 -13.42 -27.35
CA LEU A 1239 32.59 -14.05 -28.31
C LEU A 1239 31.81 -14.81 -29.39
N GLY A 1240 30.77 -15.55 -28.99
CA GLY A 1240 29.87 -16.24 -29.92
C GLY A 1240 29.18 -15.27 -30.89
N LEU A 1241 28.70 -14.12 -30.40
CA LEU A 1241 28.10 -13.07 -31.23
C LEU A 1241 29.13 -12.34 -32.11
N ARG A 1242 30.34 -12.06 -31.60
CA ARG A 1242 31.41 -11.40 -32.37
C ARG A 1242 32.04 -12.29 -33.45
N HIS A 1243 31.91 -13.60 -33.33
CA HIS A 1243 32.49 -14.57 -34.27
C HIS A 1243 31.40 -15.39 -34.97
N TRP A 1244 30.14 -14.95 -34.88
CA TRP A 1244 29.00 -15.59 -35.55
C TRP A 1244 29.22 -15.70 -37.06
N TRP A 1245 29.79 -14.67 -37.68
CA TRP A 1245 30.13 -14.68 -39.12
C TRP A 1245 31.42 -15.44 -39.45
N ARG A 1246 32.13 -15.98 -38.45
CA ARG A 1246 33.34 -16.81 -38.62
C ARG A 1246 33.10 -18.27 -38.27
N LEU A 1247 31.88 -18.65 -37.86
CA LEU A 1247 31.47 -20.05 -37.76
C LEU A 1247 31.30 -20.59 -39.19
N PRO A 1248 32.20 -21.46 -39.68
CA PRO A 1248 32.08 -22.01 -41.02
C PRO A 1248 31.20 -23.26 -40.95
N ARG A 1249 30.08 -23.23 -41.69
CA ARG A 1249 29.17 -24.36 -41.99
C ARG A 1249 28.39 -24.95 -40.82
#